data_AF-A0A4P2Q4F9-F1
#
_entry.id   AF-A0A4P2Q4F9-F1
#
_cell.length_a   1.000
_cell.length_b   1.000
_cell.length_c   1.000
_cell.angle_alpha   90.00
_cell.angle_beta   90.00
_cell.angle_gamma   90.00
#
_symmetry.space_group_name_H-M   'P 1'
#
loop_
_entity.id
_entity.type
_entity.pdbx_description
1 polymer ?
#
loop_
_entity_poly.entity_id
_entity_poly.type
_entity_poly.pdbx_seq_one_letter_code
_entity_poly.pdbx_strand_id
1 'polypeptide(L)'
;MTDAAPAPAATTAAPPGEPGAAPPVVLARGDLGRLFDALRADGYRVVGPTVRDGAIVYDTIEGPSELPIGLRDEQAPGRYRLVRRGDDACFGFVVGPHSWKNLLFPPEERLYEATRRPDGRVGFTPVLPADPPYAFLGVRACELAAIEVQDRIFAEGPAIEPRYAARRRRAFLVGVNCLEPGDLCFCASAGTGPRVDHGTDLTLTELTDVFLVEAGSERGRAVLERLPTRPATLAEVDRLEQGTAEARGRMGRAMDMNGLPDLLFGNLDHPRWDDVAARCLSCGNCTLVCPTCFCSSAHDASDLSGAEAARVRTWDSCFSEEHAAIHGQNFRPTLKDRYRQWLTHKVGSWVPQFGVSGCVGCGRCIAWCPVGIDITEEVAAIRADAQAPAALPAHRPPATAAEDALVPAPAVVSAVVRETADVVTLHITPAAPIRHAPGQFMMLSLPAIGEVPISISGADDDTLEHTIRDVGAATHALVELAAGQELGLRGPYGTAWPLDEARGRPVVVVAGGIGLAPLRGAIRAMLDRPRDYPSVRLFYGTRTPDDILFVREMLGWVDRPSFRMDVTVDRAGPGWRGHVGVVTRLLRREALPEDGTYLLCGPEVMMRFTIEALAAAGVPADRIHVSMERHMKCAAGFCGRCQYGPWFICKDGPVFRYDRLSLLFGREGF
;
A
#
# COMPACT_ATOMS: atom_id res chain seq x y z
N MET A 1 4.22 -35.01 25.78
CA MET A 1 4.80 -35.27 24.44
C MET A 1 4.46 -34.07 23.61
N THR A 2 5.50 -33.32 23.29
CA THR A 2 5.51 -31.95 22.77
C THR A 2 5.28 -31.96 21.27
N ASP A 3 4.12 -31.50 20.81
CA ASP A 3 3.88 -31.20 19.40
C ASP A 3 4.50 -29.85 19.08
N ALA A 4 5.66 -29.89 18.44
CA ALA A 4 6.35 -28.73 17.90
C ALA A 4 5.56 -28.18 16.71
N ALA A 5 5.25 -26.88 16.75
CA ALA A 5 4.68 -26.14 15.64
C ALA A 5 5.62 -26.22 14.41
N PRO A 6 5.08 -26.32 13.18
CA PRO A 6 5.90 -26.46 11.99
C PRO A 6 6.67 -25.15 11.75
N ALA A 7 7.97 -25.28 11.45
CA ALA A 7 8.78 -24.19 10.94
C ALA A 7 8.09 -23.55 9.70
N PRO A 8 8.20 -22.22 9.51
CA PRO A 8 7.61 -21.58 8.34
C PRO A 8 8.18 -22.25 7.10
N ALA A 9 7.28 -22.76 6.25
CA ALA A 9 7.65 -23.33 4.97
C ALA A 9 8.48 -22.28 4.23
N ALA A 10 9.76 -22.58 4.03
CA ALA A 10 10.51 -22.00 2.94
C ALA A 10 9.59 -22.12 1.73
N THR A 11 9.17 -20.97 1.18
CA THR A 11 8.53 -20.92 -0.13
C THR A 11 9.39 -21.80 -1.01
N THR A 12 8.84 -22.96 -1.39
CA THR A 12 9.41 -23.76 -2.44
C THR A 12 9.33 -22.84 -3.64
N ALA A 13 10.44 -22.14 -3.89
CA ALA A 13 10.84 -21.80 -5.22
C ALA A 13 10.47 -23.01 -6.09
N ALA A 14 9.88 -22.75 -7.26
CA ALA A 14 9.93 -23.74 -8.32
C ALA A 14 11.33 -24.38 -8.29
N PRO A 15 11.44 -25.71 -8.42
CA PRO A 15 12.73 -26.37 -8.37
C PRO A 15 13.70 -25.57 -9.25
N PRO A 16 14.94 -25.30 -8.80
CA PRO A 16 15.89 -24.55 -9.63
C PRO A 16 15.84 -25.20 -11.00
N GLY A 17 15.50 -24.40 -12.02
CA GLY A 17 15.59 -24.86 -13.38
C GLY A 17 16.96 -25.51 -13.52
N GLU A 18 16.96 -26.79 -13.85
CA GLU A 18 18.17 -27.57 -14.09
C GLU A 18 19.09 -26.83 -15.10
N PRO A 19 20.40 -27.11 -15.06
CA PRO A 19 21.47 -26.25 -15.56
C PRO A 19 21.42 -26.09 -17.08
N GLY A 20 20.72 -25.05 -17.53
CA GLY A 20 20.72 -24.57 -18.90
C GLY A 20 21.30 -23.16 -19.06
N ALA A 21 21.86 -22.57 -18.00
CA ALA A 21 22.59 -21.31 -18.12
C ALA A 21 23.84 -21.57 -18.96
N ALA A 22 23.91 -20.94 -20.14
CA ALA A 22 25.11 -20.96 -20.95
C ALA A 22 26.31 -20.51 -20.08
N PRO A 23 27.48 -21.14 -20.20
CA PRO A 23 28.64 -20.75 -19.41
C PRO A 23 28.95 -19.26 -19.62
N PRO A 24 29.45 -18.54 -18.60
CA PRO A 24 29.79 -17.14 -18.72
C PRO A 24 30.73 -16.90 -19.91
N VAL A 25 30.51 -15.78 -20.60
CA VAL A 25 31.41 -15.31 -21.65
C VAL A 25 32.16 -14.08 -21.18
N VAL A 26 33.27 -13.77 -21.83
CA VAL A 26 34.09 -12.61 -21.53
C VAL A 26 33.89 -11.55 -22.59
N LEU A 27 33.60 -10.34 -22.14
CA LEU A 27 33.63 -9.11 -22.92
C LEU A 27 34.84 -8.28 -22.48
N ALA A 28 35.68 -7.87 -23.44
CA ALA A 28 36.80 -7.01 -23.12
C ALA A 28 36.32 -5.64 -22.61
N ARG A 29 37.03 -5.03 -21.66
CA ARG A 29 36.66 -3.74 -21.07
C ARG A 29 36.43 -2.64 -22.12
N GLY A 30 37.25 -2.61 -23.17
CA GLY A 30 37.14 -1.66 -24.29
C GLY A 30 35.90 -1.87 -25.18
N ASP A 31 35.30 -3.05 -25.15
CA ASP A 31 34.13 -3.40 -25.96
C ASP A 31 32.79 -3.15 -25.24
N LEU A 32 32.81 -2.60 -24.01
CA LEU A 32 31.57 -2.25 -23.30
C LEU A 32 30.68 -1.31 -24.11
N GLY A 33 31.26 -0.42 -24.94
CA GLY A 33 30.50 0.44 -25.86
C GLY A 33 29.63 -0.32 -26.85
N ARG A 34 30.04 -1.54 -27.25
CA ARG A 34 29.25 -2.40 -28.16
C ARG A 34 27.94 -2.85 -27.53
N LEU A 35 27.90 -3.04 -26.20
CA LEU A 35 26.65 -3.33 -25.48
C LEU A 35 25.67 -2.17 -25.57
N PHE A 36 26.16 -0.93 -25.39
CA PHE A 36 25.31 0.25 -25.54
C PHE A 36 24.76 0.37 -26.96
N ASP A 37 25.62 0.17 -27.97
CA ASP A 37 25.21 0.22 -29.38
C ASP A 37 24.16 -0.85 -29.70
N ALA A 38 24.32 -2.07 -29.19
CA ALA A 38 23.37 -3.16 -29.38
C ALA A 38 22.01 -2.88 -28.73
N LEU A 39 22.00 -2.29 -27.52
CA LEU A 39 20.77 -1.91 -26.82
C LEU A 39 20.06 -0.73 -27.51
N ARG A 40 20.81 0.30 -27.93
CA ARG A 40 20.24 1.44 -28.67
C ARG A 40 19.69 1.01 -30.03
N ALA A 41 20.36 0.07 -30.72
CA ALA A 41 19.88 -0.49 -31.98
C ALA A 41 18.53 -1.24 -31.81
N ASP A 42 18.27 -1.81 -30.64
CA ASP A 42 16.99 -2.45 -30.30
C ASP A 42 15.93 -1.45 -29.79
N GLY A 43 16.23 -0.15 -29.86
CA GLY A 43 15.30 0.93 -29.50
C GLY A 43 15.23 1.26 -28.01
N TYR A 44 16.16 0.74 -27.19
CA TYR A 44 16.21 1.08 -25.76
C TYR A 44 16.88 2.42 -25.51
N ARG A 45 16.30 3.19 -24.58
CA ARG A 45 17.01 4.27 -23.88
C ARG A 45 17.85 3.66 -22.76
N VAL A 46 19.17 3.75 -22.87
CA VAL A 46 20.09 3.22 -21.86
C VAL A 46 20.15 4.18 -20.66
N VAL A 47 19.82 3.67 -19.49
CA VAL A 47 19.93 4.38 -18.21
C VAL A 47 20.95 3.63 -17.37
N GLY A 48 21.95 4.34 -16.85
CA GLY A 48 22.99 3.74 -16.02
C GLY A 48 23.51 4.70 -14.96
N PRO A 49 24.47 4.27 -14.14
CA PRO A 49 25.09 5.12 -13.15
C PRO A 49 25.91 6.22 -13.82
N THR A 50 25.77 7.45 -13.35
CA THR A 50 26.58 8.59 -13.76
C THR A 50 26.75 9.58 -12.59
N VAL A 51 27.69 10.50 -12.72
CA VAL A 51 27.98 11.49 -11.67
C VAL A 51 27.20 12.78 -11.93
N ARG A 52 26.36 13.16 -10.97
CA ARG A 52 25.66 14.46 -10.92
C ARG A 52 25.72 15.01 -9.50
N ASP A 53 25.97 16.31 -9.38
CA ASP A 53 25.94 17.03 -8.10
C ASP A 53 26.72 16.37 -6.95
N GLY A 54 27.86 15.75 -7.28
CA GLY A 54 28.70 15.07 -6.30
C GLY A 54 28.17 13.73 -5.79
N ALA A 55 27.20 13.11 -6.49
CA ALA A 55 26.69 11.77 -6.22
C ALA A 55 26.60 10.90 -7.48
N ILE A 56 26.66 9.58 -7.28
CA ILE A 56 26.34 8.62 -8.35
C ILE A 56 24.83 8.43 -8.38
N VAL A 57 24.20 8.82 -9.49
CA VAL A 57 22.76 8.72 -9.74
C VAL A 57 22.49 7.86 -10.96
N TYR A 58 21.24 7.46 -11.18
CA TYR A 58 20.82 6.79 -12.41
C TYR A 58 20.19 7.81 -13.36
N ASP A 59 20.78 7.93 -14.55
CA ASP A 59 20.32 8.84 -15.60
C ASP A 59 20.57 8.22 -16.98
N THR A 60 20.01 8.83 -18.03
CA THR A 60 20.27 8.45 -19.42
C THR A 60 21.75 8.68 -19.73
N ILE A 61 22.40 7.65 -20.28
CA ILE A 61 23.80 7.71 -20.69
C ILE A 61 23.95 7.19 -22.12
N GLU A 62 24.74 7.90 -22.91
CA GLU A 62 25.00 7.61 -24.31
C GLU A 62 26.17 6.64 -24.48
N GLY A 63 27.09 6.53 -23.52
CA GLY A 63 28.20 5.59 -23.64
C GLY A 63 29.01 5.35 -22.35
N PRO A 64 30.00 4.45 -22.42
CA PRO A 64 30.79 4.06 -21.26
C PRO A 64 31.55 5.20 -20.58
N SER A 65 31.91 6.26 -21.32
CA SER A 65 32.63 7.42 -20.79
C SER A 65 31.85 8.22 -19.74
N GLU A 66 30.54 8.05 -19.68
CA GLU A 66 29.67 8.72 -18.70
C GLU A 66 29.46 7.90 -17.41
N LEU A 67 29.98 6.67 -17.37
CA LEU A 67 30.00 5.85 -16.16
C LEU A 67 30.95 6.47 -15.11
N PRO A 68 30.75 6.20 -13.81
CA PRO A 68 31.61 6.72 -12.74
C PRO A 68 32.97 5.98 -12.67
N ILE A 69 33.73 6.02 -13.76
CA ILE A 69 35.00 5.31 -13.91
C ILE A 69 36.01 5.80 -12.86
N GLY A 70 36.54 4.85 -12.09
CA GLY A 70 37.54 5.08 -11.06
C GLY A 70 37.03 5.95 -9.90
N LEU A 71 35.72 5.91 -9.64
CA LEU A 71 35.08 6.56 -8.52
C LEU A 71 34.40 5.51 -7.63
N ARG A 72 34.41 5.78 -6.32
CA ARG A 72 33.56 5.10 -5.35
C ARG A 72 32.86 6.12 -4.47
N ASP A 73 31.77 5.70 -3.87
CA ASP A 73 31.12 6.40 -2.79
C ASP A 73 31.61 5.90 -1.42
N GLU A 74 31.82 6.84 -0.50
CA GLU A 74 31.99 6.57 0.92
C GLU A 74 30.71 6.98 1.65
N GLN A 75 30.07 6.02 2.31
CA GLN A 75 28.83 6.22 3.04
C GLN A 75 29.03 6.00 4.54
N ALA A 76 28.43 6.86 5.35
CA ALA A 76 28.24 6.67 6.78
C ALA A 76 26.85 7.24 7.16
N PRO A 77 26.32 7.01 8.38
CA PRO A 77 25.02 7.55 8.75
C PRO A 77 24.98 9.08 8.56
N GLY A 78 24.06 9.55 7.71
CA GLY A 78 23.94 10.97 7.36
C GLY A 78 25.08 11.56 6.51
N ARG A 79 25.95 10.73 5.90
CA ARG A 79 27.11 11.19 5.12
C ARG A 79 27.27 10.40 3.83
N TYR A 80 27.50 11.13 2.74
CA TYR A 80 27.85 10.59 1.43
C TYR A 80 28.93 11.45 0.79
N ARG A 81 29.96 10.82 0.19
CA ARG A 81 30.97 11.55 -0.62
C ARG A 81 31.54 10.66 -1.71
N LEU A 82 31.85 11.25 -2.86
CA LEU A 82 32.65 10.58 -3.89
C LEU A 82 34.14 10.75 -3.66
N VAL A 83 34.88 9.67 -3.86
CA VAL A 83 36.34 9.65 -3.81
C VAL A 83 36.89 8.90 -5.02
N ARG A 84 38.11 9.27 -5.42
CA ARG A 84 38.84 8.59 -6.50
C ARG A 84 39.36 7.24 -6.02
N ARG A 85 39.24 6.22 -6.87
CA ARG A 85 39.84 4.90 -6.69
C ARG A 85 41.24 4.88 -7.30
N GLY A 86 42.00 3.84 -6.99
CA GLY A 86 43.30 3.56 -7.63
C GLY A 86 43.20 2.71 -8.90
N ASP A 87 41.99 2.37 -9.32
CA ASP A 87 41.66 1.58 -10.52
C ASP A 87 40.60 2.31 -11.37
N ASP A 88 40.35 1.79 -12.58
CA ASP A 88 39.35 2.33 -13.53
C ASP A 88 38.03 1.53 -13.49
N ALA A 89 37.60 1.09 -12.31
CA ALA A 89 36.35 0.35 -12.16
C ALA A 89 35.15 1.23 -12.54
N CYS A 90 34.25 0.71 -13.39
CA CYS A 90 33.03 1.38 -13.85
C CYS A 90 31.88 1.25 -12.84
N PHE A 91 31.83 0.12 -12.13
CA PHE A 91 30.84 -0.23 -11.13
C PHE A 91 31.52 -0.46 -9.76
N GLY A 92 32.61 0.24 -9.49
CA GLY A 92 33.36 0.19 -8.21
C GLY A 92 32.73 0.96 -7.05
N PHE A 93 31.42 1.18 -7.10
CA PHE A 93 30.60 1.95 -6.16
C PHE A 93 29.47 1.07 -5.59
N VAL A 94 28.88 1.46 -4.47
CA VAL A 94 27.84 0.68 -3.77
C VAL A 94 26.47 0.93 -4.41
N VAL A 95 25.74 1.93 -3.92
CA VAL A 95 24.43 2.38 -4.42
C VAL A 95 24.23 3.87 -4.17
N GLY A 96 23.65 4.58 -5.13
CA GLY A 96 23.38 6.02 -5.02
C GLY A 96 22.15 6.40 -4.18
N PRO A 97 21.83 7.70 -4.05
CA PRO A 97 20.57 8.18 -3.44
C PRO A 97 19.33 7.73 -4.23
N HIS A 98 19.44 7.69 -5.56
CA HIS A 98 18.35 7.27 -6.43
C HIS A 98 18.30 5.74 -6.54
N SER A 99 17.14 5.25 -6.94
CA SER A 99 16.89 3.85 -7.28
C SER A 99 16.05 3.79 -8.53
N TRP A 100 16.06 2.64 -9.22
CA TRP A 100 15.29 2.38 -10.44
C TRP A 100 13.77 2.60 -10.29
N LYS A 101 13.27 2.71 -9.05
CA LYS A 101 11.92 3.17 -8.73
C LYS A 101 11.57 4.47 -9.44
N ASN A 102 12.50 5.43 -9.56
CA ASN A 102 12.26 6.72 -10.21
C ASN A 102 11.85 6.63 -11.69
N LEU A 103 12.10 5.49 -12.35
CA LEU A 103 11.77 5.25 -13.74
C LEU A 103 10.58 4.28 -13.88
N LEU A 104 10.51 3.24 -13.06
CA LEU A 104 9.40 2.27 -13.08
C LEU A 104 8.12 2.82 -12.42
N PHE A 105 8.28 3.56 -11.32
CA PHE A 105 7.23 4.22 -10.54
C PHE A 105 7.62 5.68 -10.31
N PRO A 106 7.51 6.55 -11.34
CA PRO A 106 8.10 7.88 -11.29
C PRO A 106 7.53 8.77 -10.17
N PRO A 107 8.30 9.78 -9.70
CA PRO A 107 7.88 10.66 -8.60
C PRO A 107 6.57 11.38 -8.84
N GLU A 108 6.27 11.68 -10.11
CA GLU A 108 5.01 12.27 -10.56
C GLU A 108 4.52 11.51 -11.79
N GLU A 109 3.22 11.20 -11.83
CA GLU A 109 2.62 10.49 -12.95
C GLU A 109 1.15 10.86 -13.14
N ARG A 110 0.75 11.19 -14.38
CA ARG A 110 -0.66 11.35 -14.73
C ARG A 110 -1.34 9.98 -14.83
N LEU A 111 -2.42 9.80 -14.08
CA LEU A 111 -3.24 8.59 -14.11
C LEU A 111 -4.28 8.67 -15.23
N TYR A 112 -5.07 9.73 -15.25
CA TYR A 112 -6.07 9.96 -16.28
C TYR A 112 -6.28 11.45 -16.51
N GLU A 113 -6.77 11.78 -17.69
CA GLU A 113 -7.36 13.08 -18.01
C GLU A 113 -8.85 13.04 -17.74
N ALA A 114 -9.38 14.10 -17.14
CA ALA A 114 -10.78 14.29 -16.82
C ALA A 114 -11.29 15.52 -17.55
N THR A 115 -12.45 15.40 -18.18
CA THR A 115 -13.11 16.52 -18.87
C THR A 115 -14.50 16.74 -18.28
N ARG A 116 -14.90 18.01 -18.18
CA ARG A 116 -16.26 18.41 -17.87
C ARG A 116 -16.78 19.27 -19.01
N ARG A 117 -17.74 18.73 -19.75
CA ARG A 117 -18.32 19.39 -20.92
C ARG A 117 -19.32 20.47 -20.50
N PRO A 118 -19.60 21.47 -21.36
CA PRO A 118 -20.60 22.51 -21.08
C PRO A 118 -22.02 21.96 -20.83
N ASP A 119 -22.34 20.79 -21.38
CA ASP A 119 -23.61 20.07 -21.16
C ASP A 119 -23.65 19.32 -19.81
N GLY A 120 -22.59 19.43 -19.00
CA GLY A 120 -22.48 18.81 -17.67
C GLY A 120 -21.94 17.38 -17.68
N ARG A 121 -21.66 16.80 -18.86
CA ARG A 121 -21.14 15.43 -18.96
C ARG A 121 -19.67 15.35 -18.57
N VAL A 122 -19.28 14.24 -17.97
CA VAL A 122 -17.89 13.98 -17.57
C VAL A 122 -17.26 12.88 -18.42
N GLY A 123 -15.96 13.00 -18.67
CA GLY A 123 -15.19 11.98 -19.38
C GLY A 123 -13.86 11.72 -18.70
N PHE A 124 -13.43 10.47 -18.67
CA PHE A 124 -12.16 10.05 -18.08
C PHE A 124 -11.38 9.20 -19.08
N THR A 125 -10.15 9.62 -19.36
CA THR A 125 -9.27 8.96 -20.34
C THR A 125 -7.99 8.52 -19.65
N PRO A 126 -7.67 7.21 -19.60
CA PRO A 126 -6.43 6.73 -19.00
C PRO A 126 -5.21 7.29 -19.74
N VAL A 127 -4.21 7.73 -18.98
CA VAL A 127 -2.88 8.10 -19.50
C VAL A 127 -1.94 6.93 -19.28
N LEU A 128 -1.38 6.38 -20.35
CA LEU A 128 -0.37 5.33 -20.31
C LEU A 128 1.02 5.87 -20.65
N PRO A 129 2.11 5.22 -20.20
CA PRO A 129 3.47 5.68 -20.47
C PRO A 129 3.78 5.66 -21.98
N ALA A 130 4.17 6.80 -22.52
CA ALA A 130 4.60 6.95 -23.92
C ALA A 130 6.13 6.82 -24.09
N ASP A 131 6.89 6.71 -22.99
CA ASP A 131 8.35 6.64 -23.03
C ASP A 131 8.86 5.48 -23.91
N PRO A 132 10.04 5.64 -24.54
CA PRO A 132 10.76 4.51 -25.14
C PRO A 132 11.08 3.46 -24.06
N PRO A 133 11.24 2.18 -24.45
CA PRO A 133 11.63 1.14 -23.50
C PRO A 133 13.01 1.47 -22.90
N TYR A 134 13.22 1.14 -21.63
CA TYR A 134 14.49 1.39 -20.95
C TYR A 134 15.38 0.17 -20.96
N ALA A 135 16.70 0.37 -21.08
CA ALA A 135 17.69 -0.61 -20.68
C ALA A 135 18.40 -0.09 -19.41
N PHE A 136 18.20 -0.77 -18.28
CA PHE A 136 18.82 -0.42 -17.00
C PHE A 136 20.18 -1.11 -16.89
N LEU A 137 21.25 -0.32 -16.89
CA LEU A 137 22.63 -0.78 -16.78
C LEU A 137 23.16 -0.56 -15.37
N GLY A 138 23.67 -1.60 -14.72
CA GLY A 138 24.26 -1.46 -13.39
C GLY A 138 23.34 -1.83 -12.23
N VAL A 139 22.26 -2.57 -12.49
CA VAL A 139 21.27 -2.92 -11.45
C VAL A 139 21.91 -3.89 -10.45
N ARG A 140 21.96 -3.53 -9.16
CA ARG A 140 22.52 -4.43 -8.12
C ARG A 140 21.52 -5.52 -7.75
N ALA A 141 22.00 -6.64 -7.22
CA ALA A 141 21.14 -7.70 -6.68
C ALA A 141 20.08 -7.18 -5.69
N CYS A 142 20.48 -6.32 -4.75
CA CYS A 142 19.55 -5.73 -3.78
C CYS A 142 18.52 -4.78 -4.43
N GLU A 143 18.82 -4.22 -5.60
CA GLU A 143 17.89 -3.41 -6.36
C GLU A 143 16.97 -4.24 -7.24
N LEU A 144 17.44 -5.38 -7.78
CA LEU A 144 16.59 -6.36 -8.45
C LEU A 144 15.55 -6.91 -7.48
N ALA A 145 15.96 -7.30 -6.27
CA ALA A 145 15.04 -7.68 -5.21
C ALA A 145 14.04 -6.56 -4.86
N ALA A 146 14.45 -5.29 -4.98
CA ALA A 146 13.55 -4.16 -4.76
C ALA A 146 12.54 -3.95 -5.90
N ILE A 147 12.92 -4.26 -7.15
CA ILE A 147 12.02 -4.28 -8.30
C ILE A 147 11.01 -5.42 -8.15
N GLU A 148 11.43 -6.62 -7.78
CA GLU A 148 10.53 -7.77 -7.53
C GLU A 148 9.51 -7.48 -6.42
N VAL A 149 9.97 -6.79 -5.39
CA VAL A 149 9.10 -6.24 -4.35
C VAL A 149 8.03 -5.30 -4.94
N GLN A 150 8.39 -4.40 -5.84
CA GLN A 150 7.43 -3.51 -6.49
C GLN A 150 6.51 -4.28 -7.45
N ASP A 151 7.03 -5.32 -8.12
CA ASP A 151 6.23 -6.22 -8.96
C ASP A 151 5.11 -6.89 -8.14
N ARG A 152 5.39 -7.34 -6.90
CA ARG A 152 4.36 -7.86 -5.97
C ARG A 152 3.26 -6.86 -5.64
N ILE A 153 3.60 -5.57 -5.57
CA ILE A 153 2.66 -4.50 -5.22
C ILE A 153 1.82 -4.09 -6.43
N PHE A 154 2.45 -3.91 -7.60
CA PHE A 154 1.83 -3.26 -8.75
C PHE A 154 1.49 -4.21 -9.91
N ALA A 155 2.07 -5.41 -9.96
CA ALA A 155 1.98 -6.31 -11.12
C ALA A 155 1.57 -7.77 -10.80
N GLU A 156 1.52 -8.17 -9.54
CA GLU A 156 1.13 -9.55 -9.14
C GLU A 156 -0.08 -9.59 -8.20
N GLY A 157 -0.57 -8.43 -7.74
CA GLY A 157 -1.73 -8.32 -6.88
C GLY A 157 -3.07 -8.60 -7.60
N PRO A 158 -4.20 -8.60 -6.85
CA PRO A 158 -5.54 -8.77 -7.45
C PRO A 158 -5.87 -7.70 -8.50
N ALA A 159 -5.36 -6.48 -8.29
CA ALA A 159 -5.38 -5.42 -9.28
C ALA A 159 -3.96 -5.20 -9.81
N ILE A 160 -3.87 -4.90 -11.10
CA ILE A 160 -2.63 -4.53 -11.78
C ILE A 160 -2.61 -3.02 -11.99
N GLU A 161 -1.48 -2.37 -11.74
CA GLU A 161 -1.25 -0.97 -12.08
C GLU A 161 -0.69 -0.92 -13.52
N PRO A 162 -1.48 -0.48 -14.52
CA PRO A 162 -1.11 -0.67 -15.92
C PRO A 162 0.13 0.11 -16.36
N ARG A 163 0.44 1.24 -15.70
CA ARG A 163 1.53 2.13 -16.08
C ARG A 163 2.86 1.56 -15.62
N TYR A 164 2.93 1.11 -14.37
CA TYR A 164 4.06 0.35 -13.85
C TYR A 164 4.29 -0.93 -14.67
N ALA A 165 3.24 -1.74 -14.87
CA ALA A 165 3.34 -3.00 -15.60
C ALA A 165 3.81 -2.80 -17.07
N ALA A 166 3.34 -1.74 -17.73
CA ALA A 166 3.78 -1.40 -19.08
C ALA A 166 5.28 -1.06 -19.15
N ARG A 167 5.81 -0.28 -18.19
CA ARG A 167 7.25 0.01 -18.11
C ARG A 167 8.05 -1.24 -17.80
N ARG A 168 7.61 -2.01 -16.79
CA ARG A 168 8.30 -3.21 -16.30
C ARG A 168 8.44 -4.29 -17.37
N ARG A 169 7.39 -4.55 -18.16
CA ARG A 169 7.39 -5.54 -19.26
C ARG A 169 8.32 -5.16 -20.42
N ARG A 170 8.49 -3.86 -20.64
CA ARG A 170 9.33 -3.31 -21.73
C ARG A 170 10.77 -3.07 -21.31
N ALA A 171 11.08 -3.12 -20.02
CA ALA A 171 12.43 -2.89 -19.50
C ALA A 171 13.39 -4.02 -19.92
N PHE A 172 14.64 -3.68 -20.19
CA PHE A 172 15.76 -4.60 -20.34
C PHE A 172 16.70 -4.42 -19.15
N LEU A 173 17.00 -5.48 -18.40
CA LEU A 173 17.73 -5.38 -17.14
C LEU A 173 19.14 -5.96 -17.30
N VAL A 174 20.15 -5.10 -17.19
CA VAL A 174 21.57 -5.48 -17.11
C VAL A 174 22.03 -5.36 -15.65
N GLY A 175 22.01 -6.49 -14.94
CA GLY A 175 22.46 -6.58 -13.57
C GLY A 175 23.99 -6.58 -13.46
N VAL A 176 24.51 -6.16 -12.30
CA VAL A 176 25.96 -6.22 -12.01
C VAL A 176 26.19 -6.80 -10.63
N ASN A 177 26.92 -7.92 -10.57
CA ASN A 177 27.37 -8.53 -9.33
C ASN A 177 28.13 -7.51 -8.47
N CYS A 178 27.78 -7.42 -7.19
CA CYS A 178 28.42 -6.47 -6.28
C CYS A 178 29.64 -7.12 -5.63
N LEU A 179 30.85 -6.66 -6.00
CA LEU A 179 32.11 -7.12 -5.40
C LEU A 179 32.63 -6.18 -4.29
N GLU A 180 32.03 -4.99 -4.18
CA GLU A 180 32.46 -3.89 -3.32
C GLU A 180 31.28 -3.41 -2.46
N PRO A 181 30.93 -4.11 -1.37
CA PRO A 181 29.87 -3.70 -0.47
C PRO A 181 30.29 -2.45 0.33
N GLY A 182 29.31 -1.66 0.78
CA GLY A 182 29.56 -0.52 1.67
C GLY A 182 29.44 -0.86 3.15
N ASP A 183 29.94 0.05 4.01
CA ASP A 183 29.87 -0.06 5.47
C ASP A 183 28.44 -0.09 6.03
N LEU A 184 27.47 0.42 5.27
CA LEU A 184 26.05 0.46 5.64
C LEU A 184 25.22 -0.69 5.03
N CYS A 185 25.85 -1.54 4.20
CA CYS A 185 25.16 -2.64 3.54
C CYS A 185 24.94 -3.80 4.50
N PHE A 186 23.81 -4.49 4.32
CA PHE A 186 23.46 -5.74 4.98
C PHE A 186 22.54 -6.60 4.10
N CYS A 187 22.65 -6.49 2.76
CA CYS A 187 21.82 -7.26 1.83
C CYS A 187 22.05 -8.78 1.92
N ALA A 188 23.20 -9.22 2.44
CA ALA A 188 23.42 -10.60 2.83
C ALA A 188 22.48 -11.05 3.95
N SER A 189 22.29 -10.23 4.98
CA SER A 189 21.32 -10.50 6.06
C SER A 189 19.88 -10.53 5.53
N ALA A 190 19.56 -9.64 4.59
CA ALA A 190 18.24 -9.60 3.95
C ALA A 190 18.01 -10.72 2.92
N GLY A 191 19.04 -11.47 2.53
CA GLY A 191 18.96 -12.51 1.50
C GLY A 191 18.77 -11.99 0.08
N THR A 192 19.21 -10.75 -0.20
CA THR A 192 18.94 -10.03 -1.47
C THR A 192 20.20 -9.70 -2.27
N GLY A 193 21.34 -10.34 -1.95
CA GLY A 193 22.61 -10.10 -2.63
C GLY A 193 23.79 -10.71 -1.85
N PRO A 194 25.03 -10.41 -2.24
CA PRO A 194 25.46 -9.42 -3.25
C PRO A 194 25.53 -9.95 -4.71
N ARG A 195 25.37 -11.25 -4.91
CA ARG A 195 25.30 -11.89 -6.25
C ARG A 195 23.92 -11.69 -6.86
N VAL A 196 23.87 -11.47 -8.17
CA VAL A 196 22.67 -11.50 -8.99
C VAL A 196 22.39 -12.95 -9.36
N ASP A 197 21.29 -13.49 -8.82
CA ASP A 197 20.93 -14.89 -9.04
C ASP A 197 19.86 -15.07 -10.12
N HIS A 198 19.00 -14.06 -10.33
CA HIS A 198 17.89 -14.08 -11.29
C HIS A 198 17.37 -12.66 -11.60
N GLY A 199 16.33 -12.57 -12.43
CA GLY A 199 15.59 -11.33 -12.67
C GLY A 199 16.24 -10.36 -13.67
N THR A 200 17.22 -10.82 -14.45
CA THR A 200 17.95 -10.00 -15.44
C THR A 200 17.85 -10.56 -16.85
N ASP A 201 18.04 -9.69 -17.84
CA ASP A 201 18.29 -10.12 -19.22
C ASP A 201 19.78 -10.44 -19.41
N LEU A 202 20.66 -9.61 -18.86
CA LEU A 202 22.11 -9.85 -18.79
C LEU A 202 22.62 -9.62 -17.37
N THR A 203 23.60 -10.41 -16.95
CA THR A 203 24.35 -10.18 -15.70
C THR A 203 25.81 -9.95 -16.04
N LEU A 204 26.39 -8.87 -15.50
CA LEU A 204 27.80 -8.56 -15.63
C LEU A 204 28.53 -8.80 -14.30
N THR A 205 29.78 -9.26 -14.39
CA THR A 205 30.74 -9.18 -13.29
C THR A 205 31.94 -8.40 -13.76
N GLU A 206 32.20 -7.25 -13.12
CA GLU A 206 33.37 -6.44 -13.39
C GLU A 206 34.59 -7.03 -12.70
N LEU A 207 35.48 -7.65 -13.47
CA LEU A 207 36.82 -8.02 -13.02
C LEU A 207 37.80 -6.91 -13.40
N THR A 208 39.01 -6.95 -12.85
CA THR A 208 40.05 -5.91 -13.07
C THR A 208 40.31 -5.65 -14.56
N ASP A 209 40.36 -6.72 -15.36
CA ASP A 209 40.76 -6.72 -16.76
C ASP A 209 39.60 -6.86 -17.75
N VAL A 210 38.50 -7.50 -17.34
CA VAL A 210 37.40 -7.91 -18.24
C VAL A 210 36.03 -7.86 -17.57
N PHE A 211 34.97 -7.95 -18.36
CA PHE A 211 33.62 -8.22 -17.87
C PHE A 211 33.26 -9.68 -18.15
N LEU A 212 32.83 -10.42 -17.13
CA LEU A 212 32.08 -11.64 -17.35
C LEU A 212 30.63 -11.29 -17.62
N VAL A 213 30.02 -11.96 -18.59
CA VAL A 213 28.65 -11.72 -19.02
C VAL A 213 27.91 -13.04 -19.06
N GLU A 214 26.75 -13.07 -18.43
CA GLU A 214 25.83 -14.20 -18.40
C GLU A 214 24.47 -13.75 -18.97
N ALA A 215 23.83 -14.59 -19.78
CA ALA A 215 22.49 -14.32 -20.28
C ALA A 215 21.44 -14.87 -19.31
N GLY A 216 20.57 -14.00 -18.80
CA GLY A 216 19.45 -14.37 -17.91
C GLY A 216 18.09 -14.50 -18.62
N SER A 217 18.01 -14.09 -19.89
CA SER A 217 16.79 -14.21 -20.71
C SER A 217 17.10 -14.47 -22.19
N GLU A 218 16.08 -14.84 -22.98
CA GLU A 218 16.21 -14.98 -24.43
C GLU A 218 16.59 -13.66 -25.11
N ARG A 219 16.04 -12.52 -24.63
CA ARG A 219 16.39 -11.17 -25.09
C ARG A 219 17.87 -10.89 -24.79
N GLY A 220 18.32 -11.24 -23.60
CA GLY A 220 19.72 -11.18 -23.20
C GLY A 220 20.64 -11.97 -24.12
N ARG A 221 20.29 -13.22 -24.38
CA ARG A 221 21.06 -14.09 -25.29
C ARG A 221 21.19 -13.49 -26.69
N ALA A 222 20.10 -12.95 -27.24
CA ALA A 222 20.10 -12.30 -28.55
C ALA A 222 21.00 -11.05 -28.60
N VAL A 223 21.06 -10.25 -27.54
CA VAL A 223 22.01 -9.14 -27.44
C VAL A 223 23.43 -9.67 -27.35
N LEU A 224 23.68 -10.67 -26.49
CA LEU A 224 25.00 -11.23 -26.23
C LEU A 224 25.66 -11.82 -27.48
N GLU A 225 24.89 -12.46 -28.35
CA GLU A 225 25.36 -13.03 -29.63
C GLU A 225 25.90 -11.98 -30.62
N ARG A 226 25.51 -10.70 -30.46
CA ARG A 226 26.00 -9.59 -31.29
C ARG A 226 27.29 -8.96 -30.74
N LEU A 227 27.73 -9.36 -29.55
CA LEU A 227 28.89 -8.78 -28.88
C LEU A 227 30.17 -9.59 -29.16
N PRO A 228 31.34 -8.92 -29.24
CA PRO A 228 32.62 -9.59 -29.43
C PRO A 228 33.04 -10.31 -28.14
N THR A 229 32.58 -11.54 -27.97
CA THR A 229 32.79 -12.32 -26.75
C THR A 229 33.61 -13.59 -27.00
N ARG A 230 34.23 -14.10 -25.93
CA ARG A 230 34.87 -15.43 -25.90
C ARG A 230 34.38 -16.23 -24.69
N PRO A 231 34.48 -17.56 -24.68
CA PRO A 231 34.21 -18.34 -23.46
C PRO A 231 35.09 -17.87 -22.28
N ALA A 232 34.50 -17.83 -21.08
CA ALA A 232 35.25 -17.59 -19.84
C ALA A 232 36.11 -18.79 -19.46
N THR A 233 37.28 -18.50 -18.91
CA THR A 233 38.15 -19.51 -18.30
C THR A 233 37.66 -19.84 -16.89
N LEU A 234 37.98 -21.04 -16.39
CA LEU A 234 37.62 -21.43 -15.02
C LEU A 234 38.17 -20.46 -13.97
N ALA A 235 39.40 -19.96 -14.15
CA ALA A 235 40.00 -18.99 -13.25
C ALA A 235 39.25 -17.63 -13.23
N GLU A 236 38.63 -17.22 -14.34
CA GLU A 236 37.78 -16.02 -14.36
C GLU A 236 36.48 -16.25 -13.62
N VAL A 237 35.85 -17.42 -13.80
CA VAL A 237 34.64 -17.81 -13.06
C VAL A 237 34.93 -17.91 -11.56
N ASP A 238 36.06 -18.51 -11.17
CA ASP A 238 36.47 -18.60 -9.77
C ASP A 238 36.65 -17.21 -9.13
N ARG A 239 37.15 -16.21 -9.88
CA ARG A 239 37.27 -14.81 -9.40
C ARG A 239 35.90 -14.18 -9.12
N LEU A 240 34.87 -14.48 -9.90
CA LEU A 240 33.49 -14.05 -9.64
C LEU A 240 32.98 -14.66 -8.33
N GLU A 241 33.10 -15.99 -8.20
CA GLU A 241 32.63 -16.73 -7.02
C GLU A 241 33.32 -16.22 -5.75
N GLN A 242 34.65 -16.10 -5.79
CA GLN A 242 35.43 -15.56 -4.69
C GLN A 242 35.04 -14.11 -4.38
N GLY A 243 34.98 -13.24 -5.38
CA GLY A 243 34.67 -11.82 -5.17
C GLY A 243 33.29 -11.60 -4.53
N THR A 244 32.27 -12.35 -4.94
CA THR A 244 30.93 -12.25 -4.35
C THR A 244 30.86 -12.85 -2.94
N ALA A 245 31.58 -13.95 -2.68
CA ALA A 245 31.69 -14.53 -1.34
C ALA A 245 32.41 -13.59 -0.37
N GLU A 246 33.49 -12.96 -0.79
CA GLU A 246 34.20 -11.97 0.02
C GLU A 246 33.36 -10.71 0.26
N ALA A 247 32.65 -10.22 -0.78
CA ALA A 247 31.72 -9.11 -0.63
C ALA A 247 30.62 -9.43 0.40
N ARG A 248 30.13 -10.67 0.46
CA ARG A 248 29.18 -11.10 1.49
C ARG A 248 29.78 -10.98 2.91
N GLY A 249 31.06 -11.31 3.07
CA GLY A 249 31.78 -11.23 4.35
C GLY A 249 32.23 -9.83 4.76
N ARG A 250 32.29 -8.86 3.83
CA ARG A 250 32.76 -7.48 4.08
C ARG A 250 31.66 -6.46 4.36
N MET A 251 30.40 -6.87 4.45
CA MET A 251 29.29 -5.96 4.77
C MET A 251 29.45 -5.36 6.18
N GLY A 252 29.35 -4.03 6.30
CA GLY A 252 29.58 -3.35 7.58
C GLY A 252 28.38 -3.34 8.54
N ARG A 253 27.22 -3.87 8.13
CA ARG A 253 26.04 -4.05 8.97
C ARG A 253 25.48 -5.46 8.87
N ALA A 254 24.71 -5.84 9.88
CA ALA A 254 23.95 -7.08 9.92
C ALA A 254 22.61 -6.85 10.64
N MET A 255 21.58 -7.58 10.25
CA MET A 255 20.27 -7.58 10.92
C MET A 255 19.74 -9.01 10.97
N ASP A 256 19.37 -9.49 12.16
CA ASP A 256 18.65 -10.76 12.26
C ASP A 256 17.21 -10.59 11.78
N MET A 257 16.93 -11.13 10.59
CA MET A 257 15.63 -11.04 9.92
C MET A 257 14.58 -12.01 10.51
N ASN A 258 15.00 -12.95 11.37
CA ASN A 258 14.11 -13.99 11.88
C ASN A 258 13.12 -13.45 12.92
N GLY A 259 11.83 -13.73 12.73
CA GLY A 259 10.77 -13.36 13.66
C GLY A 259 10.54 -11.85 13.82
N LEU A 260 11.03 -11.01 12.90
CA LEU A 260 10.85 -9.55 12.97
C LEU A 260 9.40 -9.10 13.05
N PRO A 261 8.44 -9.68 12.30
CA PRO A 261 7.03 -9.28 12.43
C PRO A 261 6.53 -9.43 13.88
N ASP A 262 6.68 -10.62 14.46
CA ASP A 262 6.13 -10.88 15.79
C ASP A 262 6.90 -10.12 16.89
N LEU A 263 8.22 -9.92 16.70
CA LEU A 263 9.04 -9.09 17.58
C LEU A 263 8.50 -7.66 17.64
N LEU A 264 8.35 -7.01 16.48
CA LEU A 264 7.98 -5.59 16.44
C LEU A 264 6.54 -5.35 16.88
N PHE A 265 5.61 -6.22 16.49
CA PHE A 265 4.21 -6.11 16.88
C PHE A 265 3.94 -6.55 18.32
N GLY A 266 4.81 -7.39 18.92
CA GLY A 266 4.80 -7.68 20.35
C GLY A 266 5.35 -6.55 21.22
N ASN A 267 6.05 -5.58 20.62
CA ASN A 267 6.81 -4.55 21.34
C ASN A 267 6.41 -3.12 20.93
N LEU A 268 5.12 -2.87 20.65
CA LEU A 268 4.62 -1.55 20.20
C LEU A 268 4.82 -0.41 21.21
N ASP A 269 4.97 -0.74 22.50
CA ASP A 269 5.12 0.20 23.61
C ASP A 269 6.59 0.30 24.10
N HIS A 270 7.54 -0.32 23.37
CA HIS A 270 8.96 -0.32 23.73
C HIS A 270 9.56 1.10 23.74
N PRO A 271 10.39 1.47 24.75
CA PRO A 271 10.90 2.84 24.90
C PRO A 271 11.80 3.31 23.76
N ARG A 272 12.36 2.37 22.97
CA ARG A 272 13.16 2.69 21.78
C ARG A 272 12.39 3.51 20.74
N TRP A 273 11.07 3.38 20.68
CA TRP A 273 10.27 4.21 19.78
C TRP A 273 10.34 5.69 20.14
N ASP A 274 10.34 6.02 21.44
CA ASP A 274 10.46 7.40 21.93
C ASP A 274 11.89 7.94 21.73
N ASP A 275 12.91 7.10 21.94
CA ASP A 275 14.32 7.45 21.68
C ASP A 275 14.56 7.86 20.22
N VAL A 276 14.04 7.09 19.27
CA VAL A 276 14.17 7.43 17.85
C VAL A 276 13.35 8.67 17.50
N ALA A 277 12.14 8.80 18.06
CA ALA A 277 11.27 9.95 17.83
C ALA A 277 11.92 11.27 18.28
N ALA A 278 12.71 11.26 19.37
CA ALA A 278 13.44 12.42 19.86
C ALA A 278 14.56 12.90 18.91
N ARG A 279 15.06 12.01 18.03
CA ARG A 279 16.09 12.31 17.02
C ARG A 279 15.50 12.60 15.64
N CYS A 280 14.39 11.95 15.30
CA CYS A 280 13.82 11.96 13.96
C CYS A 280 13.30 13.34 13.55
N LEU A 281 13.68 13.80 12.35
CA LEU A 281 13.22 15.08 11.78
C LEU A 281 11.91 14.99 10.98
N SER A 282 11.33 13.79 10.82
CA SER A 282 10.18 13.55 9.93
C SER A 282 10.36 13.94 8.45
N CYS A 283 11.61 14.15 8.00
CA CYS A 283 11.90 14.66 6.65
C CYS A 283 11.48 13.71 5.50
N GLY A 284 11.15 12.45 5.78
CA GLY A 284 10.74 11.48 4.76
C GLY A 284 11.87 10.93 3.88
N ASN A 285 13.12 11.35 4.06
CA ASN A 285 14.25 10.87 3.25
C ASN A 285 14.34 9.34 3.21
N CYS A 286 14.12 8.67 4.34
CA CYS A 286 14.19 7.21 4.44
C CYS A 286 13.15 6.47 3.58
N THR A 287 12.07 7.12 3.17
CA THR A 287 11.08 6.58 2.21
C THR A 287 11.38 7.02 0.77
N LEU A 288 11.88 8.24 0.59
CA LEU A 288 12.21 8.79 -0.74
C LEU A 288 13.35 8.02 -1.41
N VAL A 289 14.46 7.78 -0.70
CA VAL A 289 15.63 7.04 -1.22
C VAL A 289 15.43 5.53 -1.24
N CYS A 290 14.40 5.02 -0.58
CA CYS A 290 14.20 3.59 -0.44
C CYS A 290 13.62 2.99 -1.72
N PRO A 291 14.25 1.94 -2.29
CA PRO A 291 13.85 1.40 -3.58
C PRO A 291 12.54 0.59 -3.52
N THR A 292 12.06 0.26 -2.33
CA THR A 292 10.85 -0.55 -2.10
C THR A 292 9.65 0.28 -1.63
N CYS A 293 9.88 1.48 -1.07
CA CYS A 293 8.79 2.32 -0.56
C CYS A 293 7.93 2.87 -1.71
N PHE A 294 6.61 2.67 -1.60
CA PHE A 294 5.61 2.98 -2.62
C PHE A 294 4.51 3.96 -2.15
N CYS A 295 4.70 4.58 -0.98
CA CYS A 295 3.74 5.56 -0.46
C CYS A 295 3.53 6.69 -1.49
N SER A 296 2.28 6.99 -1.79
CA SER A 296 1.93 8.00 -2.79
C SER A 296 0.61 8.67 -2.45
N SER A 297 0.42 9.86 -3.01
CA SER A 297 -0.83 10.59 -3.01
C SER A 297 -1.33 10.78 -4.43
N ALA A 298 -2.54 11.31 -4.55
CA ALA A 298 -3.06 11.79 -5.82
C ALA A 298 -3.82 13.10 -5.59
N HIS A 299 -3.64 14.03 -6.53
CA HIS A 299 -4.31 15.31 -6.58
C HIS A 299 -4.78 15.58 -8.02
N ASP A 300 -5.69 16.54 -8.18
CA ASP A 300 -6.16 16.97 -9.49
C ASP A 300 -5.41 18.25 -9.87
N ALA A 301 -4.87 18.28 -11.07
CA ALA A 301 -4.29 19.48 -11.70
C ALA A 301 -5.23 19.92 -12.81
N SER A 302 -5.75 21.16 -12.76
CA SER A 302 -6.73 21.64 -13.74
C SER A 302 -6.32 22.97 -14.37
N ASP A 303 -6.98 23.28 -15.48
CA ASP A 303 -7.02 24.65 -15.98
C ASP A 303 -7.87 25.54 -15.05
N LEU A 304 -7.87 26.86 -15.31
CA LEU A 304 -8.63 27.82 -14.50
C LEU A 304 -10.15 27.67 -14.67
N SER A 305 -10.61 27.06 -15.77
CA SER A 305 -12.04 26.84 -16.00
C SER A 305 -12.56 25.59 -15.27
N GLY A 306 -11.67 24.65 -14.92
CA GLY A 306 -12.02 23.34 -14.39
C GLY A 306 -12.65 22.41 -15.43
N ALA A 307 -12.68 22.81 -16.71
CA ALA A 307 -13.23 21.99 -17.79
C ALA A 307 -12.27 20.86 -18.18
N GLU A 308 -10.98 21.08 -18.00
CA GLU A 308 -9.93 20.09 -18.22
C GLU A 308 -9.10 19.91 -16.96
N ALA A 309 -8.99 18.66 -16.52
CA ALA A 309 -8.19 18.28 -15.37
C ALA A 309 -7.41 17.01 -15.65
N ALA A 310 -6.36 16.77 -14.88
CA ALA A 310 -5.62 15.52 -14.85
C ALA A 310 -5.48 15.06 -13.41
N ARG A 311 -5.72 13.77 -13.17
CA ARG A 311 -5.40 13.14 -11.89
C ARG A 311 -3.92 12.78 -11.88
N VAL A 312 -3.15 13.40 -10.99
CA VAL A 312 -1.70 13.24 -10.89
C VAL A 312 -1.36 12.49 -9.61
N ARG A 313 -0.70 11.34 -9.74
CA ARG A 313 -0.06 10.62 -8.65
C ARG A 313 1.29 11.26 -8.35
N THR A 314 1.59 11.44 -7.07
CA THR A 314 2.89 11.93 -6.58
C THR A 314 3.41 11.01 -5.48
N TRP A 315 4.72 10.83 -5.39
CA TRP A 315 5.31 10.18 -4.23
C TRP A 315 4.97 10.93 -2.96
N ASP A 316 4.81 10.16 -1.88
CA ASP A 316 4.53 10.69 -0.56
C ASP A 316 5.28 9.87 0.49
N SER A 317 5.28 10.34 1.73
CA SER A 317 5.92 9.68 2.86
C SER A 317 4.92 9.36 3.95
N CYS A 318 5.04 8.18 4.56
CA CYS A 318 4.32 7.89 5.81
C CYS A 318 4.72 8.79 6.98
N PHE A 319 5.74 9.65 6.79
CA PHE A 319 6.14 10.72 7.72
C PHE A 319 5.40 12.05 7.48
N SER A 320 4.71 12.23 6.34
CA SER A 320 3.89 13.41 6.05
C SER A 320 2.67 13.43 6.99
N GLU A 321 2.34 14.61 7.54
CA GLU A 321 1.22 14.73 8.49
C GLU A 321 -0.11 14.34 7.87
N GLU A 322 -0.31 14.70 6.61
CA GLU A 322 -1.52 14.42 5.84
C GLU A 322 -1.65 12.96 5.40
N HIS A 323 -0.61 12.14 5.56
CA HIS A 323 -0.62 10.73 5.12
C HIS A 323 -1.71 9.93 5.87
N ALA A 324 -1.83 10.19 7.17
CA ALA A 324 -2.76 9.52 8.08
C ALA A 324 -3.90 10.42 8.58
N ALA A 325 -4.05 11.63 8.01
CA ALA A 325 -5.12 12.55 8.35
C ALA A 325 -6.40 12.25 7.56
N ILE A 326 -7.53 12.22 8.26
CA ILE A 326 -8.89 12.28 7.70
C ILE A 326 -9.61 13.50 8.32
N HIS A 327 -10.84 13.78 7.91
CA HIS A 327 -11.60 14.88 8.48
C HIS A 327 -11.70 14.76 10.02
N GLY A 328 -11.18 15.76 10.74
CA GLY A 328 -11.26 15.85 12.20
C GLY A 328 -10.37 14.91 13.01
N GLN A 329 -9.56 14.05 12.36
CA GLN A 329 -8.70 13.08 13.06
C GLN A 329 -7.40 12.80 12.30
N ASN A 330 -6.30 12.67 13.03
CA ASN A 330 -5.04 12.12 12.51
C ASN A 330 -4.71 10.83 13.26
N PHE A 331 -4.57 9.71 12.54
CA PHE A 331 -4.26 8.42 13.15
C PHE A 331 -2.78 8.25 13.53
N ARG A 332 -1.90 9.14 13.06
CA ARG A 332 -0.45 9.14 13.39
C ARG A 332 0.04 10.57 13.68
N PRO A 333 -0.47 11.20 14.75
CA PRO A 333 -0.17 12.60 15.04
C PRO A 333 1.30 12.80 15.44
N THR A 334 1.94 11.82 16.10
CA THR A 334 3.29 11.98 16.63
C THR A 334 4.39 11.39 15.73
N LEU A 335 5.63 11.84 15.91
CA LEU A 335 6.81 11.26 15.24
C LEU A 335 7.03 9.80 15.60
N LYS A 336 6.75 9.43 16.85
CA LYS A 336 6.79 8.05 17.33
C LYS A 336 5.88 7.16 16.50
N ASP A 337 4.65 7.59 16.27
CA ASP A 337 3.66 6.83 15.49
C ASP A 337 4.12 6.64 14.04
N ARG A 338 4.63 7.70 13.41
CA ARG A 338 5.09 7.66 12.02
C ARG A 338 6.34 6.79 11.85
N TYR A 339 7.31 6.90 12.76
CA TYR A 339 8.51 6.05 12.73
C TYR A 339 8.18 4.58 13.03
N ARG A 340 7.38 4.32 14.06
CA ARG A 340 6.91 2.97 14.39
C ARG A 340 6.18 2.36 13.20
N GLN A 341 5.24 3.10 12.59
CA GLN A 341 4.58 2.66 11.35
C GLN A 341 5.58 2.34 10.24
N TRP A 342 6.57 3.19 10.01
CA TRP A 342 7.57 2.96 8.97
C TRP A 342 8.34 1.67 9.20
N LEU A 343 8.82 1.44 10.43
CA LEU A 343 9.62 0.26 10.76
C LEU A 343 8.78 -1.01 10.75
N THR A 344 7.62 -1.00 11.43
CA THR A 344 6.72 -2.16 11.49
C THR A 344 6.17 -2.53 10.11
N HIS A 345 5.86 -1.55 9.25
CA HIS A 345 5.46 -1.83 7.87
C HIS A 345 6.62 -2.45 7.08
N LYS A 346 7.80 -1.83 7.13
CA LYS A 346 8.94 -2.18 6.29
C LYS A 346 9.48 -3.59 6.54
N VAL A 347 9.63 -4.02 7.80
CA VAL A 347 10.23 -5.33 8.12
C VAL A 347 9.30 -6.28 8.87
N GLY A 348 8.08 -5.83 9.19
CA GLY A 348 7.06 -6.64 9.84
C GLY A 348 5.89 -6.96 8.91
N SER A 349 4.99 -5.99 8.74
CA SER A 349 3.67 -6.20 8.12
C SER A 349 3.73 -6.50 6.62
N TRP A 350 4.82 -6.15 5.94
CA TRP A 350 5.07 -6.57 4.56
C TRP A 350 5.12 -8.08 4.37
N VAL A 351 5.61 -8.83 5.37
CA VAL A 351 5.73 -10.29 5.28
C VAL A 351 4.35 -10.93 5.09
N PRO A 352 3.33 -10.67 5.93
CA PRO A 352 2.00 -11.18 5.64
C PRO A 352 1.36 -10.55 4.39
N GLN A 353 1.64 -9.29 4.05
CA GLN A 353 0.99 -8.61 2.90
C GLN A 353 1.48 -9.10 1.52
N PHE A 354 2.79 -9.34 1.40
CA PHE A 354 3.46 -9.58 0.12
C PHE A 354 4.34 -10.82 0.15
N GLY A 355 4.46 -11.52 1.28
CA GLY A 355 5.31 -12.71 1.43
C GLY A 355 6.81 -12.41 1.54
N VAL A 356 7.22 -11.14 1.64
CA VAL A 356 8.62 -10.70 1.70
C VAL A 356 8.78 -9.49 2.61
N SER A 357 10.00 -9.23 3.09
CA SER A 357 10.35 -7.98 3.76
C SER A 357 10.46 -6.83 2.76
N GLY A 358 10.11 -5.62 3.19
CA GLY A 358 10.36 -4.39 2.42
C GLY A 358 11.75 -3.82 2.60
N CYS A 359 12.64 -4.48 3.34
CA CYS A 359 14.04 -4.11 3.43
C CYS A 359 14.91 -5.06 2.59
N VAL A 360 15.64 -4.49 1.62
CA VAL A 360 16.61 -5.21 0.78
C VAL A 360 18.06 -5.04 1.25
N GLY A 361 18.29 -4.49 2.45
CA GLY A 361 19.62 -4.33 3.04
C GLY A 361 20.59 -3.39 2.30
N CYS A 362 20.09 -2.47 1.47
CA CYS A 362 20.93 -1.57 0.67
C CYS A 362 21.56 -0.39 1.45
N GLY A 363 21.18 -0.14 2.71
CA GLY A 363 21.77 0.92 3.55
C GLY A 363 21.36 2.36 3.23
N ARG A 364 20.70 2.64 2.09
CA ARG A 364 20.34 4.02 1.66
C ARG A 364 19.60 4.85 2.72
N CYS A 365 18.66 4.25 3.45
CA CYS A 365 17.90 4.98 4.47
C CYS A 365 18.76 5.42 5.66
N ILE A 366 19.91 4.77 5.87
CA ILE A 366 20.89 5.12 6.92
C ILE A 366 21.80 6.24 6.39
N ALA A 367 22.33 6.08 5.16
CA ALA A 367 23.21 7.06 4.52
C ALA A 367 22.56 8.45 4.38
N TRP A 368 21.27 8.48 4.05
CA TRP A 368 20.51 9.71 3.77
C TRP A 368 19.60 10.17 4.92
N CYS A 369 19.73 9.55 6.10
CA CYS A 369 19.11 10.07 7.31
C CYS A 369 19.97 11.24 7.86
N PRO A 370 19.47 12.49 7.90
CA PRO A 370 20.28 13.63 8.35
C PRO A 370 20.77 13.53 9.80
N VAL A 371 20.09 12.72 10.61
CA VAL A 371 20.40 12.48 12.03
C VAL A 371 20.99 11.08 12.26
N GLY A 372 21.31 10.34 11.20
CA GLY A 372 22.01 9.06 11.27
C GLY A 372 21.25 7.92 11.95
N ILE A 373 19.91 7.88 11.86
CA ILE A 373 19.12 6.74 12.35
C ILE A 373 19.49 5.47 11.55
N ASP A 374 19.98 4.45 12.26
CA ASP A 374 20.37 3.17 11.70
C ASP A 374 19.34 2.09 12.05
N ILE A 375 18.58 1.63 11.05
CA ILE A 375 17.54 0.62 11.23
C ILE A 375 18.06 -0.68 11.86
N THR A 376 19.31 -1.05 11.61
CA THR A 376 19.92 -2.26 12.17
C THR A 376 20.12 -2.13 13.68
N GLU A 377 20.55 -0.95 14.13
CA GLU A 377 20.69 -0.62 15.54
C GLU A 377 19.33 -0.54 16.24
N GLU A 378 18.34 0.08 15.59
CA GLU A 378 17.01 0.23 16.18
C GLU A 378 16.30 -1.12 16.37
N VAL A 379 16.40 -2.02 15.40
CA VAL A 379 15.87 -3.39 15.51
C VAL A 379 16.63 -4.20 16.56
N ALA A 380 17.97 -4.10 16.59
CA ALA A 380 18.77 -4.80 17.59
C ALA A 380 18.44 -4.34 19.02
N ALA A 381 18.23 -3.04 19.22
CA ALA A 381 17.85 -2.47 20.52
C ALA A 381 16.49 -2.98 21.01
N ILE A 382 15.48 -3.05 20.13
CA ILE A 382 14.17 -3.62 20.48
C ILE A 382 14.30 -5.12 20.78
N ARG A 383 15.11 -5.86 20.00
CA ARG A 383 15.32 -7.29 20.20
C ARG A 383 16.00 -7.60 21.55
N ALA A 384 16.94 -6.75 21.97
CA ALA A 384 17.72 -6.97 23.19
C ALA A 384 16.87 -6.90 24.47
N ASP A 385 15.78 -6.12 24.46
CA ASP A 385 14.86 -5.93 25.59
C ASP A 385 13.40 -6.22 25.18
N ALA A 386 13.23 -7.28 24.37
CA ALA A 386 11.94 -7.65 23.83
C ALA A 386 11.07 -8.37 24.88
N GLN A 387 9.81 -7.94 24.97
CA GLN A 387 8.73 -8.74 25.53
C GLN A 387 8.34 -9.88 24.58
N ALA A 388 7.46 -10.77 25.05
CA ALA A 388 7.01 -11.92 24.28
C ALA A 388 6.45 -11.51 22.89
N PRO A 389 6.81 -12.23 21.82
CA PRO A 389 6.36 -11.92 20.47
C PRO A 389 4.84 -12.05 20.34
N ALA A 390 4.23 -11.20 19.51
CA ALA A 390 2.80 -11.26 19.20
C ALA A 390 2.62 -11.68 17.73
N ALA A 391 2.03 -12.86 17.52
CA ALA A 391 1.81 -13.37 16.17
C ALA A 391 0.88 -12.45 15.38
N LEU A 392 1.32 -12.04 14.19
CA LEU A 392 0.44 -11.36 13.25
C LEU A 392 -0.56 -12.35 12.65
N PRO A 393 -1.85 -11.98 12.55
CA PRO A 393 -2.83 -12.81 11.86
C PRO A 393 -2.48 -12.95 10.38
N ALA A 394 -2.72 -14.14 9.84
CA ALA A 394 -2.51 -14.43 8.42
C ALA A 394 -3.34 -13.50 7.54
N HIS A 395 -2.71 -12.97 6.49
CA HIS A 395 -3.35 -12.12 5.49
C HIS A 395 -3.81 -12.97 4.31
N ARG A 396 -5.06 -12.79 3.88
CA ARG A 396 -5.57 -13.37 2.63
C ARG A 396 -6.26 -12.25 1.86
N PRO A 397 -5.65 -11.74 0.78
CA PRO A 397 -6.25 -10.66 0.02
C PRO A 397 -7.55 -11.16 -0.63
N PRO A 398 -8.66 -10.41 -0.55
CA PRO A 398 -9.83 -10.70 -1.37
C PRO A 398 -9.50 -10.42 -2.85
N ALA A 399 -10.19 -11.12 -3.74
CA ALA A 399 -10.07 -10.92 -5.17
C ALA A 399 -10.90 -9.71 -5.60
N THR A 400 -10.25 -8.73 -6.23
CA THR A 400 -10.94 -7.63 -6.96
C THR A 400 -10.30 -7.53 -8.33
N ALA A 401 -11.06 -7.78 -9.39
CA ALA A 401 -10.60 -7.69 -10.76
C ALA A 401 -11.23 -6.47 -11.44
N ALA A 402 -10.43 -5.45 -11.72
CA ALA A 402 -10.74 -4.35 -12.64
C ALA A 402 -9.54 -4.15 -13.58
N GLU A 403 -9.80 -3.81 -14.85
CA GLU A 403 -8.76 -3.66 -15.88
C GLU A 403 -7.80 -2.48 -15.60
N ASP A 404 -8.30 -1.33 -15.14
CA ASP A 404 -7.53 -0.27 -14.47
C ASP A 404 -8.30 0.22 -13.25
N ALA A 405 -7.84 -0.18 -12.05
CA ALA A 405 -8.52 0.12 -10.80
C ALA A 405 -8.46 1.61 -10.39
N LEU A 406 -7.71 2.46 -11.09
CA LEU A 406 -7.49 3.87 -10.75
C LEU A 406 -8.27 4.85 -11.63
N VAL A 407 -8.96 4.37 -12.67
CA VAL A 407 -9.67 5.23 -13.63
C VAL A 407 -11.18 5.11 -13.39
N PRO A 408 -11.88 6.22 -13.12
CA PRO A 408 -13.33 6.20 -12.93
C PRO A 408 -14.08 6.06 -14.25
N ALA A 409 -15.27 5.47 -14.18
CA ALA A 409 -16.25 5.48 -15.25
C ALA A 409 -17.31 6.57 -14.99
N PRO A 410 -17.86 7.23 -16.01
CA PRO A 410 -18.98 8.16 -15.83
C PRO A 410 -20.20 7.48 -15.21
N ALA A 411 -20.92 8.21 -14.37
CA ALA A 411 -22.19 7.80 -13.76
C ALA A 411 -23.10 9.02 -13.59
N VAL A 412 -24.41 8.80 -13.53
CA VAL A 412 -25.43 9.87 -13.48
C VAL A 412 -26.11 9.89 -12.12
N VAL A 413 -26.25 11.07 -11.52
CA VAL A 413 -27.11 11.26 -10.34
C VAL A 413 -28.56 11.20 -10.80
N SER A 414 -29.30 10.15 -10.43
CA SER A 414 -30.70 9.97 -10.82
C SER A 414 -31.67 10.65 -9.85
N ALA A 415 -31.32 10.71 -8.57
CA ALA A 415 -32.10 11.38 -7.54
C ALA A 415 -31.22 11.85 -6.37
N VAL A 416 -31.73 12.84 -5.63
CA VAL A 416 -31.06 13.44 -4.48
C VAL A 416 -32.06 13.52 -3.32
N VAL A 417 -31.67 12.99 -2.16
CA VAL A 417 -32.48 13.02 -0.94
C VAL A 417 -31.71 13.75 0.15
N ARG A 418 -32.28 14.85 0.66
CA ARG A 418 -31.73 15.55 1.82
C ARG A 418 -32.14 14.82 3.09
N GLU A 419 -31.18 14.22 3.78
CA GLU A 419 -31.41 13.49 5.03
C GLU A 419 -31.43 14.43 6.23
N THR A 420 -30.46 15.35 6.29
CA THR A 420 -30.33 16.35 7.36
C THR A 420 -29.79 17.68 6.81
N ALA A 421 -29.40 18.62 7.67
CA ALA A 421 -28.79 19.87 7.26
C ALA A 421 -27.47 19.68 6.50
N ASP A 422 -26.64 18.71 6.93
CA ASP A 422 -25.28 18.47 6.41
C ASP A 422 -25.12 17.09 5.73
N VAL A 423 -26.20 16.32 5.55
CA VAL A 423 -26.16 14.97 4.95
C VAL A 423 -27.15 14.83 3.80
N VAL A 424 -26.66 14.31 2.67
CA VAL A 424 -27.44 14.00 1.46
C VAL A 424 -27.19 12.56 1.02
N THR A 425 -28.23 11.89 0.55
CA THR A 425 -28.15 10.61 -0.16
C THR A 425 -28.27 10.87 -1.67
N LEU A 426 -27.23 10.50 -2.42
CA LEU A 426 -27.25 10.49 -3.88
C LEU A 426 -27.66 9.11 -4.38
N HIS A 427 -28.63 9.04 -5.29
CA HIS A 427 -28.90 7.85 -6.09
C HIS A 427 -28.13 7.99 -7.40
N ILE A 428 -27.29 7.01 -7.72
CA ILE A 428 -26.34 7.06 -8.82
C ILE A 428 -26.59 5.88 -9.75
N THR A 429 -26.89 6.16 -11.01
CA THR A 429 -26.97 5.17 -12.10
C THR A 429 -25.59 5.03 -12.75
N PRO A 430 -24.90 3.88 -12.58
CA PRO A 430 -23.62 3.65 -13.22
C PRO A 430 -23.77 3.40 -14.73
N ALA A 431 -22.72 3.68 -15.51
CA ALA A 431 -22.74 3.41 -16.97
C ALA A 431 -22.86 1.91 -17.32
N ALA A 432 -22.48 1.02 -16.39
CA ALA A 432 -22.65 -0.42 -16.51
C ALA A 432 -23.05 -1.01 -15.15
N PRO A 433 -23.79 -2.14 -15.11
CA PRO A 433 -24.16 -2.78 -13.85
C PRO A 433 -22.96 -3.11 -12.98
N ILE A 434 -23.03 -2.76 -11.70
CA ILE A 434 -21.95 -2.96 -10.73
C ILE A 434 -22.38 -4.01 -9.71
N ARG A 435 -21.71 -5.17 -9.74
CA ARG A 435 -21.91 -6.22 -8.73
C ARG A 435 -21.29 -5.77 -7.41
N HIS A 436 -22.12 -5.64 -6.38
CA HIS A 436 -21.71 -5.18 -5.05
C HIS A 436 -22.31 -6.06 -3.95
N ALA A 437 -21.84 -5.85 -2.72
CA ALA A 437 -22.40 -6.42 -1.51
C ALA A 437 -22.44 -5.37 -0.38
N PRO A 438 -23.41 -5.45 0.57
CA PRO A 438 -23.47 -4.52 1.69
C PRO A 438 -22.18 -4.49 2.50
N GLY A 439 -21.67 -3.29 2.80
CA GLY A 439 -20.40 -3.07 3.50
C GLY A 439 -19.25 -2.61 2.59
N GLN A 440 -19.39 -2.81 1.27
CA GLN A 440 -18.45 -2.27 0.29
C GLN A 440 -18.64 -0.76 0.07
N PHE A 441 -17.68 -0.14 -0.59
CA PHE A 441 -17.69 1.29 -0.90
C PHE A 441 -17.27 1.56 -2.36
N MET A 442 -17.58 2.77 -2.83
CA MET A 442 -17.13 3.28 -4.13
C MET A 442 -16.26 4.51 -3.92
N MET A 443 -15.40 4.81 -4.88
CA MET A 443 -14.75 6.12 -4.95
C MET A 443 -15.56 7.01 -5.89
N LEU A 444 -16.01 8.15 -5.37
CA LEU A 444 -16.78 9.15 -6.11
C LEU A 444 -15.84 10.31 -6.46
N SER A 445 -15.75 10.63 -7.75
CA SER A 445 -14.84 11.61 -8.34
C SER A 445 -15.60 12.76 -9.01
N LEU A 446 -15.11 13.98 -8.84
CA LEU A 446 -15.52 15.14 -9.64
C LEU A 446 -14.28 15.75 -10.30
N PRO A 447 -14.28 15.98 -11.64
CA PRO A 447 -13.16 16.61 -12.33
C PRO A 447 -12.72 17.92 -11.66
N ALA A 448 -11.42 18.13 -11.52
CA ALA A 448 -10.78 19.29 -10.88
C ALA A 448 -10.99 19.45 -9.36
N ILE A 449 -11.83 18.61 -8.74
CA ILE A 449 -12.13 18.68 -7.29
C ILE A 449 -11.47 17.53 -6.54
N GLY A 450 -11.41 16.36 -7.15
CA GLY A 450 -10.81 15.16 -6.59
C GLY A 450 -11.83 14.07 -6.29
N GLU A 451 -11.49 13.21 -5.34
CA GLU A 451 -12.18 11.92 -5.15
C GLU A 451 -12.20 11.52 -3.67
N VAL A 452 -13.31 10.90 -3.25
CA VAL A 452 -13.50 10.43 -1.87
C VAL A 452 -14.12 9.02 -1.82
N PRO A 453 -13.73 8.17 -0.85
CA PRO A 453 -14.38 6.89 -0.60
C PRO A 453 -15.73 7.09 0.10
N ILE A 454 -16.81 6.55 -0.45
CA ILE A 454 -18.15 6.59 0.16
C ILE A 454 -18.78 5.20 0.11
N SER A 455 -19.25 4.70 1.27
CA SER A 455 -19.93 3.42 1.38
C SER A 455 -21.13 3.32 0.46
N ILE A 456 -21.41 2.12 -0.06
CA ILE A 456 -22.69 1.82 -0.70
C ILE A 456 -23.72 1.66 0.42
N SER A 457 -24.54 2.69 0.60
CA SER A 457 -25.56 2.74 1.67
C SER A 457 -26.84 1.99 1.32
N GLY A 458 -27.05 1.73 0.03
CA GLY A 458 -28.15 0.92 -0.48
C GLY A 458 -28.04 0.80 -2.00
N ALA A 459 -28.94 0.04 -2.59
CA ALA A 459 -29.05 -0.10 -4.02
C ALA A 459 -30.45 -0.56 -4.39
N ASP A 460 -30.88 -0.18 -5.58
CA ASP A 460 -32.04 -0.72 -6.30
C ASP A 460 -31.52 -1.37 -7.60
N ASP A 461 -32.41 -1.88 -8.47
CA ASP A 461 -32.03 -2.64 -9.67
C ASP A 461 -31.00 -1.93 -10.57
N ASP A 462 -31.14 -0.61 -10.75
CA ASP A 462 -30.30 0.20 -11.65
C ASP A 462 -29.51 1.31 -10.94
N THR A 463 -29.59 1.42 -9.60
CA THR A 463 -28.98 2.54 -8.87
C THR A 463 -28.23 2.11 -7.62
N LEU A 464 -27.14 2.81 -7.33
CA LEU A 464 -26.41 2.73 -6.06
C LEU A 464 -26.70 3.99 -5.23
N GLU A 465 -26.94 3.82 -3.94
CA GLU A 465 -27.19 4.92 -3.01
C GLU A 465 -25.94 5.24 -2.20
N HIS A 466 -25.55 6.50 -2.15
CA HIS A 466 -24.39 6.98 -1.40
C HIS A 466 -24.79 8.13 -0.47
N THR A 467 -24.71 7.89 0.83
CA THR A 467 -25.01 8.88 1.87
C THR A 467 -23.73 9.62 2.26
N ILE A 468 -23.72 10.94 2.09
CA ILE A 468 -22.53 11.79 2.16
C ILE A 468 -22.77 12.91 3.17
N ARG A 469 -21.82 13.12 4.09
CA ARG A 469 -21.79 14.30 4.96
C ARG A 469 -20.88 15.37 4.37
N ASP A 470 -21.33 16.61 4.37
CA ASP A 470 -20.52 17.77 4.01
C ASP A 470 -19.49 18.06 5.11
N VAL A 471 -18.22 17.78 4.81
CA VAL A 471 -17.09 17.86 5.78
C VAL A 471 -15.77 18.35 5.14
N GLY A 472 -15.74 18.55 3.84
CA GLY A 472 -14.54 18.94 3.11
C GLY A 472 -14.85 19.25 1.65
N ALA A 473 -13.88 19.82 0.92
CA ALA A 473 -14.11 20.36 -0.42
C ALA A 473 -14.77 19.36 -1.39
N ALA A 474 -14.31 18.11 -1.41
CA ALA A 474 -14.87 17.10 -2.29
C ALA A 474 -16.28 16.65 -1.88
N THR A 475 -16.55 16.48 -0.57
CA THR A 475 -17.90 16.10 -0.12
C THR A 475 -18.89 17.24 -0.24
N HIS A 476 -18.46 18.49 -0.03
CA HIS A 476 -19.25 19.68 -0.29
C HIS A 476 -19.73 19.72 -1.75
N ALA A 477 -18.81 19.56 -2.70
CA ALA A 477 -19.15 19.55 -4.12
C ALA A 477 -20.10 18.41 -4.51
N LEU A 478 -19.97 17.23 -3.89
CA LEU A 478 -20.87 16.10 -4.12
C LEU A 478 -22.27 16.34 -3.55
N VAL A 479 -22.38 16.96 -2.38
CA VAL A 479 -23.67 17.27 -1.71
C VAL A 479 -24.48 18.31 -2.49
N GLU A 480 -23.81 19.20 -3.24
CA GLU A 480 -24.45 20.21 -4.09
C GLU A 480 -24.89 19.69 -5.47
N LEU A 481 -24.65 18.41 -5.78
CA LEU A 481 -25.12 17.83 -7.05
C LEU A 481 -26.64 17.73 -7.10
N ALA A 482 -27.17 17.91 -8.31
CA ALA A 482 -28.57 17.76 -8.67
C ALA A 482 -28.79 16.54 -9.58
N ALA A 483 -30.03 16.06 -9.63
CA ALA A 483 -30.42 15.00 -10.55
C ALA A 483 -30.15 15.39 -12.02
N GLY A 484 -29.65 14.44 -12.81
CA GLY A 484 -29.20 14.60 -14.18
C GLY A 484 -27.72 14.97 -14.33
N GLN A 485 -27.03 15.37 -13.26
CA GLN A 485 -25.58 15.66 -13.32
C GLN A 485 -24.74 14.38 -13.29
N GLU A 486 -23.56 14.44 -13.90
CA GLU A 486 -22.63 13.30 -13.95
C GLU A 486 -21.45 13.46 -12.99
N LEU A 487 -20.90 12.31 -12.57
CA LEU A 487 -19.69 12.18 -11.74
C LEU A 487 -18.89 10.95 -12.18
N GLY A 488 -17.66 10.82 -11.69
CA GLY A 488 -16.84 9.63 -11.88
C GLY A 488 -17.04 8.62 -10.76
N LEU A 489 -17.18 7.35 -11.10
CA LEU A 489 -17.43 6.26 -10.16
C LEU A 489 -16.47 5.10 -10.44
N ARG A 490 -15.80 4.58 -9.41
CA ARG A 490 -15.02 3.33 -9.49
C ARG A 490 -15.15 2.48 -8.23
N GLY A 491 -15.04 1.18 -8.41
CA GLY A 491 -15.29 0.16 -7.38
C GLY A 491 -16.17 -0.98 -7.90
N PRO A 492 -16.78 -1.78 -7.00
CA PRO A 492 -16.72 -1.62 -5.56
C PRO A 492 -15.39 -2.10 -5.00
N TYR A 493 -15.02 -1.48 -3.88
CA TYR A 493 -13.83 -1.84 -3.13
C TYR A 493 -14.21 -2.43 -1.79
N GLY A 494 -13.26 -3.21 -1.27
CA GLY A 494 -13.33 -3.78 0.06
C GLY A 494 -14.26 -4.97 0.22
N THR A 495 -14.51 -5.29 1.49
CA THR A 495 -15.20 -6.47 2.00
C THR A 495 -16.63 -6.15 2.42
N ALA A 496 -17.46 -7.19 2.49
CA ALA A 496 -18.86 -7.09 2.84
C ALA A 496 -19.14 -7.47 4.30
N TRP A 497 -20.32 -7.10 4.78
CA TRP A 497 -20.88 -7.64 6.02
C TRP A 497 -21.11 -9.16 5.91
N PRO A 498 -20.93 -9.93 6.99
CA PRO A 498 -20.95 -11.39 6.99
C PRO A 498 -22.39 -11.96 7.01
N LEU A 499 -23.25 -11.51 6.09
CA LEU A 499 -24.67 -11.83 6.12
C LEU A 499 -24.93 -13.34 6.04
N ASP A 500 -24.20 -14.04 5.18
CA ASP A 500 -24.33 -15.50 5.05
C ASP A 500 -23.96 -16.25 6.35
N GLU A 501 -22.93 -15.78 7.07
CA GLU A 501 -22.54 -16.36 8.37
C GLU A 501 -23.53 -16.02 9.50
N ALA A 502 -24.30 -14.94 9.34
CA ALA A 502 -25.29 -14.47 10.31
C ALA A 502 -26.66 -15.14 10.19
N ARG A 503 -26.91 -15.94 9.14
CA ARG A 503 -28.21 -16.61 8.93
C ARG A 503 -28.57 -17.51 10.12
N GLY A 504 -29.84 -17.47 10.51
CA GLY A 504 -30.41 -18.25 11.61
C GLY A 504 -30.03 -17.76 13.01
N ARG A 505 -29.23 -16.68 13.13
CA ARG A 505 -28.78 -16.12 14.41
C ARG A 505 -29.40 -14.75 14.68
N PRO A 506 -29.47 -14.32 15.94
CA PRO A 506 -29.77 -12.93 16.26
C PRO A 506 -28.68 -12.00 15.70
N VAL A 507 -29.08 -10.90 15.06
CA VAL A 507 -28.15 -9.87 14.58
C VAL A 507 -28.36 -8.59 15.35
N VAL A 508 -27.28 -8.06 15.92
CA VAL A 508 -27.26 -6.77 16.63
C VAL A 508 -26.43 -5.78 15.84
N VAL A 509 -27.05 -4.67 15.46
CA VAL A 509 -26.45 -3.59 14.70
C VAL A 509 -26.26 -2.40 15.63
N VAL A 510 -25.06 -1.83 15.68
CA VAL A 510 -24.74 -0.66 16.49
C VAL A 510 -24.15 0.43 15.60
N ALA A 511 -24.87 1.56 15.50
CA ALA A 511 -24.52 2.65 14.61
C ALA A 511 -24.33 3.97 15.39
N GLY A 512 -23.39 4.79 14.93
CA GLY A 512 -23.17 6.15 15.43
C GLY A 512 -23.15 7.19 14.31
N GLY A 513 -24.07 8.16 14.35
CA GLY A 513 -24.14 9.26 13.38
C GLY A 513 -24.31 8.77 11.94
N ILE A 514 -23.36 9.15 11.07
CA ILE A 514 -23.34 8.68 9.67
C ILE A 514 -22.94 7.21 9.52
N GLY A 515 -22.42 6.56 10.57
CA GLY A 515 -22.11 5.14 10.58
C GLY A 515 -23.31 4.22 10.32
N LEU A 516 -24.56 4.74 10.37
CA LEU A 516 -25.74 3.99 9.93
C LEU A 516 -25.75 3.74 8.41
N ALA A 517 -25.18 4.64 7.60
CA ALA A 517 -25.19 4.52 6.14
C ALA A 517 -24.50 3.24 5.63
N PRO A 518 -23.28 2.87 6.06
CA PRO A 518 -22.66 1.59 5.69
C PRO A 518 -23.42 0.34 6.16
N LEU A 519 -24.29 0.46 7.16
CA LEU A 519 -25.08 -0.63 7.74
C LEU A 519 -26.46 -0.77 7.10
N ARG A 520 -26.98 0.28 6.47
CA ARG A 520 -28.33 0.35 5.91
C ARG A 520 -28.59 -0.76 4.89
N GLY A 521 -27.68 -0.98 3.94
CA GLY A 521 -27.81 -2.07 2.96
C GLY A 521 -27.88 -3.46 3.59
N ALA A 522 -27.16 -3.70 4.70
CA ALA A 522 -27.21 -4.95 5.44
C ALA A 522 -28.57 -5.12 6.15
N ILE A 523 -29.08 -4.05 6.78
CA ILE A 523 -30.40 -4.04 7.42
C ILE A 523 -31.48 -4.38 6.39
N ARG A 524 -31.52 -3.69 5.24
CA ARG A 524 -32.46 -3.98 4.13
C ARG A 524 -32.40 -5.45 3.72
N ALA A 525 -31.20 -5.93 3.42
CA ALA A 525 -30.97 -7.31 2.97
C ALA A 525 -31.44 -8.38 3.97
N MET A 526 -31.38 -8.08 5.28
CA MET A 526 -31.90 -8.97 6.33
C MET A 526 -33.42 -8.90 6.44
N LEU A 527 -34.00 -7.70 6.37
CA LEU A 527 -35.45 -7.48 6.48
C LEU A 527 -36.23 -8.03 5.27
N ASP A 528 -35.59 -8.12 4.10
CA ASP A 528 -36.16 -8.77 2.91
C ASP A 528 -36.10 -10.30 2.97
N ARG A 529 -35.34 -10.85 3.93
CA ARG A 529 -35.18 -12.30 4.16
C ARG A 529 -35.52 -12.68 5.61
N PRO A 530 -36.74 -12.38 6.10
CA PRO A 530 -37.08 -12.54 7.52
C PRO A 530 -37.04 -14.00 8.02
N ARG A 531 -37.08 -14.99 7.12
CA ARG A 531 -36.89 -16.41 7.47
C ARG A 531 -35.45 -16.73 7.82
N ASP A 532 -34.50 -16.07 7.16
CA ASP A 532 -33.07 -16.26 7.38
C ASP A 532 -32.59 -15.42 8.57
N TYR A 533 -33.26 -14.31 8.88
CA TYR A 533 -32.90 -13.39 9.97
C TYR A 533 -34.10 -13.16 10.90
N PRO A 534 -34.34 -14.08 11.85
CA PRO A 534 -35.53 -14.05 12.71
C PRO A 534 -35.51 -12.91 13.74
N SER A 535 -34.33 -12.35 14.02
CA SER A 535 -34.14 -11.27 15.00
C SER A 535 -33.04 -10.31 14.55
N VAL A 536 -33.40 -9.06 14.28
CA VAL A 536 -32.49 -7.95 13.96
C VAL A 536 -32.76 -6.80 14.93
N ARG A 537 -31.74 -6.36 15.65
CA ARG A 537 -31.85 -5.24 16.61
C ARG A 537 -30.89 -4.12 16.26
N LEU A 538 -31.38 -2.89 16.14
CA LEU A 538 -30.58 -1.69 15.90
C LEU A 538 -30.46 -0.84 17.16
N PHE A 539 -29.24 -0.55 17.59
CA PHE A 539 -28.93 0.52 18.54
C PHE A 539 -28.31 1.69 17.78
N TYR A 540 -28.96 2.86 17.79
CA TYR A 540 -28.52 4.01 17.02
C TYR A 540 -28.31 5.26 17.90
N GLY A 541 -27.11 5.84 17.83
CA GLY A 541 -26.75 7.06 18.53
C GLY A 541 -26.48 8.24 17.60
N THR A 542 -27.03 9.41 17.88
CA THR A 542 -26.74 10.68 17.17
C THR A 542 -26.48 11.84 18.12
N ARG A 543 -25.96 12.97 17.63
CA ARG A 543 -25.68 14.14 18.49
C ARG A 543 -26.97 14.82 18.96
N THR A 544 -27.94 14.97 18.05
CA THR A 544 -29.25 15.58 18.28
C THR A 544 -30.33 14.83 17.50
N PRO A 545 -31.63 15.04 17.80
CA PRO A 545 -32.72 14.45 17.01
C PRO A 545 -32.68 14.84 15.52
N ASP A 546 -32.18 16.04 15.20
CA ASP A 546 -32.10 16.54 13.81
C ASP A 546 -30.98 15.86 13.00
N ASP A 547 -30.08 15.13 13.66
CA ASP A 547 -29.01 14.34 13.04
C ASP A 547 -29.44 12.90 12.70
N ILE A 548 -30.69 12.51 12.99
CA ILE A 548 -31.19 11.14 12.77
C ILE A 548 -31.42 10.92 11.27
N LEU A 549 -30.68 9.95 10.69
CA LEU A 549 -30.78 9.60 9.27
C LEU A 549 -31.94 8.65 8.97
N PHE A 550 -32.46 8.68 7.74
CA PHE A 550 -33.41 7.69 7.21
C PHE A 550 -34.71 7.53 8.03
N VAL A 551 -35.19 8.59 8.69
CA VAL A 551 -36.34 8.54 9.62
C VAL A 551 -37.55 7.82 9.02
N ARG A 552 -37.93 8.14 7.77
CA ARG A 552 -39.09 7.54 7.10
C ARG A 552 -38.93 6.03 6.92
N GLU A 553 -37.73 5.60 6.58
CA GLU A 553 -37.44 4.19 6.34
C GLU A 553 -37.40 3.40 7.66
N MET A 554 -36.76 3.96 8.70
CA MET A 554 -36.73 3.34 10.02
C MET A 554 -38.13 3.15 10.60
N LEU A 555 -39.06 4.08 10.35
CA LEU A 555 -40.48 3.91 10.71
C LEU A 555 -41.13 2.71 9.99
N GLY A 556 -40.72 2.41 8.75
CA GLY A 556 -41.18 1.20 8.05
C GLY A 556 -40.52 -0.09 8.57
N TRP A 557 -39.31 0.00 9.14
CA TRP A 557 -38.64 -1.15 9.71
C TRP A 557 -39.27 -1.61 11.04
N VAL A 558 -39.73 -0.68 11.88
CA VAL A 558 -40.34 -1.04 13.18
C VAL A 558 -41.63 -1.86 13.06
N ASP A 559 -42.31 -1.78 11.93
CA ASP A 559 -43.48 -2.60 11.63
C ASP A 559 -43.12 -4.06 11.27
N ARG A 560 -41.84 -4.37 11.02
CA ARG A 560 -41.38 -5.73 10.73
C ARG A 560 -41.29 -6.55 12.03
N PRO A 561 -41.92 -7.74 12.10
CA PRO A 561 -41.91 -8.56 13.32
C PRO A 561 -40.52 -8.90 13.85
N SER A 562 -39.57 -9.16 12.95
CA SER A 562 -38.19 -9.53 13.25
C SER A 562 -37.29 -8.35 13.62
N PHE A 563 -37.76 -7.11 13.55
CA PHE A 563 -36.94 -5.91 13.78
C PHE A 563 -37.27 -5.20 15.10
N ARG A 564 -36.24 -4.74 15.80
CA ARG A 564 -36.35 -3.84 16.95
C ARG A 564 -35.30 -2.74 16.86
N MET A 565 -35.60 -1.56 17.40
CA MET A 565 -34.68 -0.43 17.36
C MET A 565 -34.79 0.41 18.64
N ASP A 566 -33.64 0.85 19.11
CA ASP A 566 -33.50 1.83 20.19
C ASP A 566 -32.61 2.98 19.74
N VAL A 567 -33.12 4.21 19.85
CA VAL A 567 -32.43 5.43 19.42
C VAL A 567 -32.10 6.29 20.64
N THR A 568 -30.87 6.81 20.69
CA THR A 568 -30.42 7.75 21.72
C THR A 568 -29.76 8.97 21.10
N VAL A 569 -29.88 10.11 21.77
CA VAL A 569 -29.22 11.36 21.37
C VAL A 569 -28.32 11.89 22.49
N ASP A 570 -27.19 12.51 22.16
CA ASP A 570 -26.34 13.15 23.15
C ASP A 570 -27.02 14.37 23.78
N ARG A 571 -27.74 15.15 22.96
CA ARG A 571 -28.46 16.35 23.38
C ARG A 571 -29.92 16.31 22.93
N ALA A 572 -30.83 16.34 23.89
CA ALA A 572 -32.26 16.36 23.63
C ALA A 572 -32.76 17.79 23.33
N GLY A 573 -33.63 17.91 22.33
CA GLY A 573 -34.47 19.11 22.14
C GLY A 573 -35.80 19.00 22.91
N PRO A 574 -36.59 20.08 23.02
CA PRO A 574 -37.85 20.09 23.78
C PRO A 574 -38.88 19.03 23.37
N GLY A 575 -38.84 18.57 22.11
CA GLY A 575 -39.75 17.56 21.56
C GLY A 575 -39.27 16.11 21.71
N TRP A 576 -38.03 15.87 22.16
CA TRP A 576 -37.47 14.53 22.23
C TRP A 576 -37.96 13.77 23.45
N ARG A 577 -38.53 12.58 23.23
CA ARG A 577 -39.03 11.68 24.30
C ARG A 577 -38.29 10.34 24.36
N GLY A 578 -37.28 10.15 23.51
CA GLY A 578 -36.47 8.93 23.47
C GLY A 578 -35.33 8.95 24.48
N HIS A 579 -34.35 8.06 24.29
CA HIS A 579 -33.21 7.95 25.19
C HIS A 579 -32.22 9.11 25.04
N VAL A 580 -31.49 9.40 26.11
CA VAL A 580 -30.48 10.46 26.15
C VAL A 580 -29.15 9.91 26.70
N GLY A 581 -28.08 10.15 25.96
CA GLY A 581 -26.72 9.72 26.25
C GLY A 581 -26.14 8.80 25.17
N VAL A 582 -24.99 8.21 25.48
CA VAL A 582 -24.24 7.36 24.53
C VAL A 582 -24.91 6.01 24.28
N VAL A 583 -24.71 5.45 23.07
CA VAL A 583 -25.32 4.19 22.62
C VAL A 583 -25.02 3.00 23.54
N THR A 584 -23.84 2.98 24.18
CA THR A 584 -23.44 1.90 25.10
C THR A 584 -24.32 1.81 26.36
N ARG A 585 -25.04 2.89 26.73
CA ARG A 585 -26.05 2.84 27.80
C ARG A 585 -27.27 2.03 27.41
N LEU A 586 -27.64 2.00 26.13
CA LEU A 586 -28.74 1.17 25.62
C LEU A 586 -28.34 -0.30 25.70
N LEU A 587 -27.16 -0.64 25.19
CA LEU A 587 -26.65 -2.02 25.20
C LEU A 587 -26.63 -2.63 26.61
N ARG A 588 -26.18 -1.88 27.62
CA ARG A 588 -26.09 -2.35 29.02
C ARG A 588 -27.43 -2.61 29.70
N ARG A 589 -28.55 -2.15 29.11
CA ARG A 589 -29.90 -2.35 29.65
C ARG A 589 -30.59 -3.59 29.08
N GLU A 590 -30.01 -4.16 28.02
CA GLU A 590 -30.61 -5.25 27.26
C GLU A 590 -29.86 -6.56 27.48
N ALA A 591 -30.57 -7.68 27.36
CA ALA A 591 -29.95 -9.00 27.28
C ALA A 591 -29.36 -9.18 25.87
N LEU A 592 -28.04 -9.25 25.77
CA LEU A 592 -27.31 -9.40 24.52
C LEU A 592 -27.06 -10.89 24.22
N PRO A 593 -27.48 -11.43 23.06
CA PRO A 593 -27.28 -12.84 22.73
C PRO A 593 -25.80 -13.19 22.55
N GLU A 594 -25.28 -14.13 23.34
CA GLU A 594 -23.88 -14.61 23.22
C GLU A 594 -23.60 -15.24 21.84
N ASP A 595 -24.59 -15.88 21.24
CA ASP A 595 -24.51 -16.54 19.93
C ASP A 595 -24.82 -15.61 18.74
N GLY A 596 -25.11 -14.33 19.02
CA GLY A 596 -25.45 -13.33 18.02
C GLY A 596 -24.29 -12.92 17.12
N THR A 597 -24.62 -12.24 16.02
CA THR A 597 -23.65 -11.55 15.15
C THR A 597 -23.78 -10.05 15.35
N TYR A 598 -22.67 -9.36 15.61
CA TYR A 598 -22.64 -7.94 15.96
C TYR A 598 -22.00 -7.13 14.83
N LEU A 599 -22.70 -6.13 14.30
CA LEU A 599 -22.24 -5.26 13.22
C LEU A 599 -22.12 -3.82 13.74
N LEU A 600 -20.92 -3.25 13.69
CA LEU A 600 -20.61 -1.95 14.30
C LEU A 600 -20.04 -0.98 13.27
N CYS A 601 -20.59 0.23 13.21
CA CYS A 601 -20.03 1.30 12.38
C CYS A 601 -20.33 2.70 12.96
N GLY A 602 -19.31 3.54 12.98
CA GLY A 602 -19.36 4.91 13.48
C GLY A 602 -18.00 5.33 14.03
N PRO A 603 -17.94 6.39 14.86
CA PRO A 603 -16.68 6.85 15.45
C PRO A 603 -15.94 5.71 16.18
N GLU A 604 -14.63 5.57 15.98
CA GLU A 604 -13.87 4.46 16.58
C GLU A 604 -13.98 4.41 18.11
N VAL A 605 -14.08 5.58 18.76
CA VAL A 605 -14.32 5.68 20.21
C VAL A 605 -15.64 5.02 20.61
N MET A 606 -16.68 5.16 19.80
CA MET A 606 -17.98 4.51 20.03
C MET A 606 -17.85 3.00 19.82
N MET A 607 -17.18 2.56 18.76
CA MET A 607 -16.94 1.14 18.50
C MET A 607 -16.15 0.49 19.65
N ARG A 608 -15.09 1.14 20.15
CA ARG A 608 -14.30 0.67 21.30
C ARG A 608 -15.15 0.42 22.54
N PHE A 609 -15.91 1.42 22.99
CA PHE A 609 -16.75 1.27 24.18
C PHE A 609 -17.90 0.28 23.97
N THR A 610 -18.36 0.11 22.73
CA THR A 610 -19.34 -0.93 22.39
C THR A 610 -18.72 -2.31 22.53
N ILE A 611 -17.54 -2.54 21.96
CA ILE A 611 -16.80 -3.80 22.07
C ILE A 611 -16.53 -4.16 23.54
N GLU A 612 -16.10 -3.21 24.37
CA GLU A 612 -15.92 -3.43 25.81
C GLU A 612 -17.24 -3.86 26.50
N ALA A 613 -18.36 -3.24 26.14
CA ALA A 613 -19.67 -3.61 26.67
C ALA A 613 -20.11 -5.01 26.21
N LEU A 614 -19.83 -5.37 24.95
CA LEU A 614 -20.09 -6.71 24.41
C LEU A 614 -19.24 -7.78 25.10
N ALA A 615 -17.95 -7.51 25.29
CA ALA A 615 -17.04 -8.40 26.01
C ALA A 615 -17.47 -8.61 27.47
N ALA A 616 -17.89 -7.53 28.16
CA ALA A 616 -18.44 -7.62 29.51
C ALA A 616 -19.75 -8.43 29.59
N ALA A 617 -20.48 -8.52 28.48
CA ALA A 617 -21.68 -9.35 28.32
C ALA A 617 -21.37 -10.77 27.81
N GLY A 618 -20.10 -11.17 27.72
CA GLY A 618 -19.70 -12.53 27.32
C GLY A 618 -19.67 -12.78 25.81
N VAL A 619 -19.87 -11.75 24.97
CA VAL A 619 -19.85 -11.90 23.51
C VAL A 619 -18.42 -12.21 23.03
N PRO A 620 -18.20 -13.32 22.30
CA PRO A 620 -16.89 -13.64 21.74
C PRO A 620 -16.42 -12.63 20.68
N ALA A 621 -15.12 -12.34 20.64
CA ALA A 621 -14.53 -11.36 19.73
C ALA A 621 -14.70 -11.70 18.24
N ASP A 622 -14.83 -12.98 17.89
CA ASP A 622 -15.04 -13.45 16.52
C ASP A 622 -16.49 -13.25 16.02
N ARG A 623 -17.41 -12.85 16.90
CA ARG A 623 -18.80 -12.49 16.56
C ARG A 623 -19.00 -11.00 16.28
N ILE A 624 -17.99 -10.20 16.57
CA ILE A 624 -18.01 -8.75 16.46
C ILE A 624 -17.38 -8.35 15.12
N HIS A 625 -18.09 -7.53 14.35
CA HIS A 625 -17.64 -7.02 13.07
C HIS A 625 -17.67 -5.50 13.07
N VAL A 626 -16.58 -4.88 12.65
CA VAL A 626 -16.41 -3.42 12.62
C VAL A 626 -16.15 -2.96 11.19
N SER A 627 -16.66 -1.77 10.83
CA SER A 627 -16.27 -1.08 9.60
C SER A 627 -15.27 0.03 9.93
N MET A 628 -14.07 -0.07 9.37
CA MET A 628 -12.94 0.82 9.65
C MET A 628 -12.77 1.90 8.56
N GLU A 629 -12.30 3.08 8.95
CA GLU A 629 -12.02 4.19 8.03
C GLU A 629 -10.57 4.66 8.16
N ARG A 630 -9.87 4.82 7.03
CA ARG A 630 -8.55 5.44 6.95
C ARG A 630 -8.49 6.31 5.69
N HIS A 631 -7.47 7.15 5.55
CA HIS A 631 -7.31 7.96 4.36
C HIS A 631 -7.03 7.07 3.12
N MET A 632 -7.88 7.15 2.10
CA MET A 632 -7.73 6.41 0.84
C MET A 632 -7.51 7.37 -0.33
N LYS A 633 -6.53 7.08 -1.18
CA LYS A 633 -6.33 7.74 -2.48
C LYS A 633 -6.49 6.75 -3.64
N CYS A 634 -5.76 5.64 -3.61
CA CYS A 634 -5.83 4.64 -4.68
C CYS A 634 -7.01 3.68 -4.57
N ALA A 635 -7.49 3.35 -3.36
CA ALA A 635 -8.43 2.26 -3.06
C ALA A 635 -8.07 0.84 -3.58
N ALA A 636 -6.91 0.68 -4.23
CA ALA A 636 -6.46 -0.58 -4.85
C ALA A 636 -5.23 -1.22 -4.18
N GLY A 637 -4.76 -0.67 -3.05
CA GLY A 637 -3.56 -1.15 -2.34
C GLY A 637 -2.22 -0.59 -2.86
N PHE A 638 -2.24 0.33 -3.82
CA PHE A 638 -1.04 0.88 -4.48
C PHE A 638 -0.39 2.09 -3.80
N CYS A 639 -0.93 2.60 -2.68
CA CYS A 639 -0.46 3.88 -2.09
C CYS A 639 -0.10 3.85 -0.60
N GLY A 640 -0.44 2.79 0.14
CA GLY A 640 -0.10 2.67 1.57
C GLY A 640 -0.78 3.65 2.54
N ARG A 641 -1.70 4.52 2.09
CA ARG A 641 -2.40 5.49 2.97
C ARG A 641 -3.40 4.85 3.92
N CYS A 642 -4.14 3.85 3.45
CA CYS A 642 -5.10 3.12 4.27
C CYS A 642 -4.48 1.94 5.04
N GLN A 643 -3.16 1.97 5.25
CA GLN A 643 -2.44 0.93 5.97
C GLN A 643 -2.84 0.94 7.44
N TYR A 644 -3.24 -0.23 7.95
CA TYR A 644 -3.52 -0.50 9.35
C TYR A 644 -2.85 -1.83 9.68
N GLY A 645 -1.77 -1.85 10.48
CA GLY A 645 -1.07 -3.11 10.78
C GLY A 645 -0.61 -3.87 9.53
N PRO A 646 -0.95 -5.17 9.36
CA PRO A 646 -0.78 -5.94 8.11
C PRO A 646 -1.91 -5.81 7.08
N TRP A 647 -2.85 -4.89 7.25
CA TRP A 647 -4.03 -4.75 6.37
C TRP A 647 -4.02 -3.42 5.61
N PHE A 648 -4.56 -3.45 4.40
CA PHE A 648 -5.03 -2.27 3.68
C PHE A 648 -6.54 -2.18 3.86
N ILE A 649 -7.05 -1.13 4.53
CA ILE A 649 -8.49 -1.00 4.77
C ILE A 649 -9.30 -1.01 3.46
N CYS A 650 -8.77 -0.47 2.35
CA CYS A 650 -9.48 -0.43 1.08
C CYS A 650 -9.63 -1.80 0.39
N LYS A 651 -8.74 -2.74 0.70
CA LYS A 651 -8.65 -4.05 0.05
C LYS A 651 -9.12 -5.14 0.98
N ASP A 652 -8.58 -5.18 2.18
CA ASP A 652 -8.80 -6.23 3.18
C ASP A 652 -9.99 -5.90 4.11
N GLY A 653 -10.39 -4.63 4.15
CA GLY A 653 -11.56 -4.11 4.84
C GLY A 653 -12.56 -3.52 3.85
N PRO A 654 -13.41 -2.54 4.21
CA PRO A 654 -13.44 -1.86 5.50
C PRO A 654 -14.06 -2.70 6.61
N VAL A 655 -14.84 -3.72 6.27
CA VAL A 655 -15.48 -4.61 7.23
C VAL A 655 -14.50 -5.70 7.67
N PHE A 656 -14.23 -5.76 8.98
CA PHE A 656 -13.38 -6.76 9.60
C PHE A 656 -14.09 -7.45 10.75
N ARG A 657 -13.80 -8.73 10.96
CA ARG A 657 -13.97 -9.35 12.28
C ARG A 657 -13.02 -8.69 13.28
N TYR A 658 -13.53 -8.37 14.47
CA TYR A 658 -12.79 -7.66 15.50
C TYR A 658 -11.61 -8.46 16.05
N ASP A 659 -11.74 -9.78 16.21
CA ASP A 659 -10.66 -10.65 16.66
C ASP A 659 -9.38 -10.48 15.83
N ARG A 660 -9.52 -10.27 14.51
CA ARG A 660 -8.39 -10.00 13.62
C ARG A 660 -7.71 -8.66 13.92
N LEU A 661 -8.46 -7.62 14.28
CA LEU A 661 -7.91 -6.28 14.53
C LEU A 661 -7.50 -6.06 16.00
N SER A 662 -7.91 -6.96 16.90
CA SER A 662 -7.83 -6.79 18.36
C SER A 662 -6.45 -6.39 18.89
N LEU A 663 -5.38 -6.87 18.24
CA LEU A 663 -3.99 -6.51 18.60
C LEU A 663 -3.72 -5.00 18.51
N LEU A 664 -4.31 -4.33 17.51
CA LEU A 664 -4.03 -2.93 17.18
C LEU A 664 -5.20 -1.99 17.50
N PHE A 665 -6.42 -2.52 17.61
CA PHE A 665 -7.62 -1.71 17.72
C PHE A 665 -7.61 -0.85 18.99
N GLY A 666 -7.72 0.47 18.81
CA GLY A 666 -7.69 1.45 19.90
C GLY A 666 -6.29 1.75 20.44
N ARG A 667 -5.22 1.18 19.85
CA ARG A 667 -3.85 1.59 20.17
C ARG A 667 -3.51 2.90 19.44
N GLU A 668 -2.82 3.78 20.15
CA GLU A 668 -2.29 5.01 19.55
C GLU A 668 -1.40 4.67 18.34
N GLY A 669 -1.51 5.45 17.26
CA GLY A 669 -0.73 5.29 16.04
C GLY A 669 -1.29 4.31 14.99
N PHE A 670 -2.41 3.64 15.29
CA PHE A 670 -3.05 2.67 14.39
C PHE A 670 -4.43 3.11 13.95
#